data_AF-A0A433TIV3-F1
#
_entry.id   AF-A0A433TIV3-F1
#
_cell.length_a   1.000
_cell.length_b   1.000
_cell.length_c   1.000
_cell.angle_alpha   90.00
_cell.angle_beta   90.00
_cell.angle_gamma   90.00
#
_symmetry.space_group_name_H-M   'P 1'
#
loop_
_entity.id
_entity.type
_entity.pdbx_description
1 polymer ?
#
loop_
_entity_poly.entity_id
_entity_poly.type
_entity_poly.pdbx_seq_one_letter_code
_entity_poly.pdbx_strand_id
1 'polypeptide(L)'
;MASGPKMAYNYYQQGSKYSTLPQIPQKDVEVTQDMHLKMSKKIAQLTKVIYALNTKNDENEAIVQKLQEEHEEELQKVLAETQQKLTLYQERLGQESDHAATISALQSRLAEYQLQVSEADSQLESFKTQLRDVQERDKAAYEAKLVEMSSEVLRAKTDFEEHMQRFDLWKERIVNEHKTEIAGLQSNHQKEIEDLRGFQRNQDDTWLNQCAKIEDKYREELEGLRSQIEAFQNERQTLKDEYTAKLDKASAFYEKELEALRNSHSEKHEKELEALQKEMTKLRADCGSSEKELRTQIDRLVRKLADTEDALEESRAQQQLLQAELSGRDSSSSQLVKQIQDLSDELSKKTAHIQTIETALSGSKQHCDNLQDQLMKQTSRLGELEAHNHQKDGQILALQEELKNLKQQLTQVDAERLALQSQHSSLSNEQNGQLKSLRQAIEDLTVERETLKQRMDQQVNSFKTQLAEKDAGFEERLAQQVKDADKKLQQTRDLDRQMAAETLAAAKQELKLAHDAELSRAVFERDSVQQEMETLKAQLTAQLLAAQNEVTRLEQIVKDSEQGLGTVSSQVSSMKEAMARLTAELDKTRAELQTYKTKAAALEAQLSKLQITHDAKLKEMETDHRTRLESLSKETDARWKETMRVECDKLRHEITAQKDDEKKAALTHLSSLKDQEIAAVRAGLDSQLLHLRAQMDELQRHLDNSHTSREEDQVKWEARLEEEKLKLKEELLQAANEYALQVKAMEKLHAEEMERLKG
;
A
#
# COMPACT_ATOMS: atom_id res chain seq x y z
N MET A 1 9.22 115.62 -95.27
CA MET A 1 8.00 116.22 -95.87
C MET A 1 7.68 117.46 -95.03
N ALA A 2 7.57 118.66 -95.62
CA ALA A 2 6.31 119.34 -95.98
C ALA A 2 5.51 119.86 -94.75
N SER A 3 4.97 121.08 -94.71
CA SER A 3 5.07 122.26 -95.61
C SER A 3 4.62 123.54 -94.88
N GLY A 4 4.83 124.74 -95.46
CA GLY A 4 4.14 125.97 -95.01
C GLY A 4 2.62 125.97 -95.33
N PRO A 5 1.85 127.08 -95.11
CA PRO A 5 2.17 128.37 -95.78
C PRO A 5 1.68 129.73 -95.15
N LYS A 6 2.37 130.82 -95.55
CA LYS A 6 1.87 132.15 -96.03
C LYS A 6 0.83 133.04 -95.28
N MET A 7 1.24 134.32 -95.10
CA MET A 7 0.52 135.59 -95.45
C MET A 7 -0.74 136.00 -94.60
N ALA A 8 -1.28 137.24 -94.59
CA ALA A 8 -1.08 138.42 -95.46
C ALA A 8 -1.47 139.79 -94.78
N TYR A 9 -0.87 140.92 -95.23
CA TYR A 9 -1.51 142.20 -95.68
C TYR A 9 -2.45 143.02 -94.72
N ASN A 10 -2.56 144.38 -94.74
CA ASN A 10 -1.85 145.45 -95.49
C ASN A 10 -2.09 146.89 -94.95
N TYR A 11 -1.19 147.83 -95.31
CA TYR A 11 -1.40 149.27 -95.65
C TYR A 11 -2.10 150.29 -94.70
N TYR A 12 -1.40 151.41 -94.43
CA TYR A 12 -1.70 152.73 -95.04
C TYR A 12 -0.47 153.68 -94.96
N GLN A 13 -0.03 154.19 -96.12
CA GLN A 13 0.31 155.59 -96.50
C GLN A 13 1.05 156.57 -95.54
N GLN A 14 1.77 157.61 -96.01
CA GLN A 14 2.47 157.96 -97.28
C GLN A 14 3.32 159.23 -97.00
N GLY A 15 4.27 159.59 -97.87
CA GLY A 15 5.04 160.85 -97.74
C GLY A 15 5.17 161.65 -99.05
N SER A 16 5.13 162.98 -98.97
CA SER A 16 5.59 163.87 -100.06
C SER A 16 5.59 165.37 -99.73
N LYS A 17 6.69 166.04 -100.12
CA LYS A 17 6.80 167.46 -100.53
C LYS A 17 6.60 168.51 -99.40
N TYR A 18 7.09 169.76 -99.52
CA TYR A 18 7.68 170.47 -100.66
C TYR A 18 9.12 170.97 -100.43
N SER A 19 9.77 171.38 -101.52
CA SER A 19 11.05 172.09 -101.58
C SER A 19 10.88 173.37 -102.40
N THR A 20 11.58 174.46 -102.05
CA THR A 20 12.35 175.32 -103.00
C THR A 20 13.13 176.46 -102.31
N LEU A 21 14.30 176.79 -102.87
CA LEU A 21 14.93 178.12 -102.84
C LEU A 21 14.44 178.93 -104.06
N PRO A 22 14.39 180.29 -104.01
CA PRO A 22 15.46 181.08 -104.67
C PRO A 22 15.77 182.44 -103.98
N GLN A 23 16.39 183.38 -104.71
CA GLN A 23 17.12 184.57 -104.23
C GLN A 23 16.77 185.83 -105.08
N ILE A 24 17.50 186.95 -104.89
CA ILE A 24 17.62 188.18 -105.73
C ILE A 24 16.43 189.22 -105.67
N PRO A 25 16.49 190.49 -106.17
CA PRO A 25 16.67 191.67 -105.29
C PRO A 25 15.81 192.97 -105.54
N GLN A 26 16.08 194.01 -104.72
CA GLN A 26 15.85 195.48 -104.92
C GLN A 26 14.43 196.09 -105.05
N LYS A 27 14.02 197.00 -104.12
CA LYS A 27 13.98 198.50 -104.29
C LYS A 27 13.14 199.21 -103.19
N ASP A 28 13.34 200.53 -103.05
CA ASP A 28 12.65 201.42 -102.10
C ASP A 28 11.24 201.88 -102.55
N VAL A 29 10.26 201.90 -101.64
CA VAL A 29 9.05 202.77 -101.66
C VAL A 29 8.56 203.00 -100.21
N GLU A 30 8.12 204.22 -99.86
CA GLU A 30 7.50 204.55 -98.56
C GLU A 30 6.01 204.15 -98.47
N VAL A 31 5.50 203.88 -97.26
CA VAL A 31 4.06 203.71 -96.97
C VAL A 31 3.68 204.40 -95.66
N THR A 32 2.53 205.09 -95.63
CA THR A 32 2.15 206.03 -94.56
C THR A 32 1.23 205.45 -93.47
N GLN A 33 1.02 206.24 -92.41
CA GLN A 33 0.80 205.79 -91.03
C GLN A 33 -0.57 205.14 -90.69
N ASP A 34 -1.63 205.32 -91.49
CA ASP A 34 -3.01 204.90 -91.11
C ASP A 34 -3.23 203.37 -91.13
N MET A 35 -2.39 202.60 -91.83
CA MET A 35 -2.63 201.15 -92.01
C MET A 35 -2.29 200.32 -90.77
N HIS A 36 -1.35 200.78 -89.92
CA HIS A 36 -0.88 200.01 -88.75
C HIS A 36 -1.98 199.72 -87.71
N LEU A 37 -2.83 200.72 -87.42
CA LEU A 37 -3.77 200.66 -86.28
C LEU A 37 -4.84 199.57 -86.43
N LYS A 38 -5.22 199.25 -87.67
CA LYS A 38 -6.26 198.26 -88.01
C LYS A 38 -5.76 196.82 -87.83
N MET A 39 -4.46 196.57 -88.01
CA MET A 39 -3.87 195.24 -87.80
C MET A 39 -3.80 194.85 -86.32
N SER A 40 -3.36 195.77 -85.44
CA SER A 40 -3.15 195.48 -84.01
C SER A 40 -4.40 194.96 -83.29
N LYS A 41 -5.59 195.51 -83.57
CA LYS A 41 -6.85 195.01 -82.99
C LYS A 41 -7.19 193.58 -83.44
N LYS A 42 -6.91 193.23 -84.70
CA LYS A 42 -7.17 191.90 -85.26
C LYS A 42 -6.30 190.84 -84.60
N ILE A 43 -5.03 191.16 -84.37
CA ILE A 43 -4.04 190.29 -83.69
C ILE A 43 -4.49 189.99 -82.26
N ALA A 44 -4.78 191.00 -81.44
CA ALA A 44 -5.18 190.80 -80.05
C ALA A 44 -6.44 189.94 -79.88
N GLN A 45 -7.39 190.05 -80.81
CA GLN A 45 -8.62 189.25 -80.79
C GLN A 45 -8.37 187.78 -81.18
N LEU A 46 -7.42 187.50 -82.09
CA LEU A 46 -6.96 186.14 -82.39
C LEU A 46 -6.22 185.52 -81.21
N THR A 47 -5.30 186.25 -80.56
CA THR A 47 -4.54 185.76 -79.41
C THR A 47 -5.45 185.27 -78.27
N LYS A 48 -6.55 185.99 -77.99
CA LYS A 48 -7.50 185.61 -76.94
C LYS A 48 -8.27 184.31 -77.26
N VAL A 49 -8.57 184.06 -78.54
CA VAL A 49 -9.25 182.82 -78.98
C VAL A 49 -8.28 181.64 -78.94
N ILE A 50 -7.03 181.83 -79.36
CA ILE A 50 -5.97 180.80 -79.30
C ILE A 50 -5.74 180.36 -77.85
N TYR A 51 -5.61 181.30 -76.91
CA TYR A 51 -5.40 180.95 -75.50
C TYR A 51 -6.55 180.10 -74.94
N ALA A 52 -7.80 180.49 -75.18
CA ALA A 52 -8.98 179.75 -74.70
C ALA A 52 -9.16 178.36 -75.37
N LEU A 53 -8.70 178.20 -76.62
CA LEU A 53 -8.66 176.89 -77.28
C LEU A 53 -7.56 175.99 -76.70
N ASN A 54 -6.36 176.54 -76.49
CA ASN A 54 -5.23 175.80 -75.93
C ASN A 54 -5.55 175.34 -74.50
N THR A 55 -5.99 176.22 -73.59
CA THR A 55 -6.34 175.82 -72.21
C THR A 55 -7.39 174.69 -72.19
N LYS A 56 -8.38 174.73 -73.09
CA LYS A 56 -9.39 173.65 -73.19
C LYS A 56 -8.84 172.36 -73.82
N ASN A 57 -7.80 172.45 -74.64
CA ASN A 57 -7.08 171.29 -75.15
C ASN A 57 -6.20 170.66 -74.05
N ASP A 58 -5.48 171.49 -73.30
CA ASP A 58 -4.68 171.09 -72.13
C ASP A 58 -5.57 170.39 -71.07
N GLU A 59 -6.77 170.94 -70.80
CA GLU A 59 -7.81 170.32 -69.95
C GLU A 59 -8.25 168.94 -70.47
N ASN A 60 -8.48 168.79 -71.78
CA ASN A 60 -8.86 167.51 -72.39
C ASN A 60 -7.72 166.48 -72.31
N GLU A 61 -6.47 166.89 -72.58
CA GLU A 61 -5.31 166.00 -72.52
C GLU A 61 -5.06 165.50 -71.10
N ALA A 62 -5.22 166.36 -70.08
CA ALA A 62 -5.16 165.95 -68.67
C ALA A 62 -6.27 164.96 -68.28
N ILE A 63 -7.50 165.14 -68.80
CA ILE A 63 -8.60 164.18 -68.59
C ILE A 63 -8.29 162.83 -69.25
N VAL A 64 -7.73 162.83 -70.46
CA VAL A 64 -7.36 161.59 -71.17
C VAL A 64 -6.22 160.85 -70.46
N GLN A 65 -5.20 161.56 -69.97
CA GLN A 65 -4.12 160.94 -69.18
C GLN A 65 -4.66 160.28 -67.92
N LYS A 66 -5.49 160.96 -67.13
CA LYS A 66 -6.07 160.39 -65.92
C LYS A 66 -6.94 159.15 -66.21
N LEU A 67 -7.66 159.12 -67.32
CA LEU A 67 -8.46 157.97 -67.76
C LEU A 67 -7.58 156.79 -68.25
N GLN A 68 -6.36 157.05 -68.71
CA GLN A 68 -5.38 156.02 -69.02
C GLN A 68 -4.76 155.45 -67.74
N GLU A 69 -4.39 156.30 -66.78
CA GLU A 69 -3.87 155.91 -65.47
C GLU A 69 -4.89 155.04 -64.70
N GLU A 70 -6.16 155.45 -64.62
CA GLU A 70 -7.22 154.69 -63.95
C GLU A 70 -7.45 153.31 -64.60
N HIS A 71 -7.40 153.22 -65.94
CA HIS A 71 -7.50 151.92 -66.64
C HIS A 71 -6.25 151.04 -66.49
N GLU A 72 -5.05 151.63 -66.37
CA GLU A 72 -3.81 150.88 -66.16
C GLU A 72 -3.74 150.31 -64.73
N GLU A 73 -4.21 151.05 -63.72
CA GLU A 73 -4.40 150.53 -62.36
C GLU A 73 -5.42 149.38 -62.29
N GLU A 74 -6.58 149.51 -62.96
CA GLU A 74 -7.57 148.42 -63.05
C GLU A 74 -6.99 147.16 -63.72
N LEU A 75 -6.24 147.32 -64.82
CA LEU A 75 -5.56 146.23 -65.51
C LEU A 75 -4.56 145.51 -64.60
N GLN A 76 -3.70 146.27 -63.90
CA GLN A 76 -2.73 145.69 -62.96
C GLN A 76 -3.43 144.95 -61.81
N LYS A 77 -4.51 145.50 -61.27
CA LYS A 77 -5.30 144.85 -60.21
C LYS A 77 -5.95 143.55 -60.67
N VAL A 78 -6.57 143.51 -61.86
CA VAL A 78 -7.16 142.29 -62.43
C VAL A 78 -6.09 141.23 -62.70
N LEU A 79 -4.90 141.63 -63.16
CA LEU A 79 -3.77 140.71 -63.34
C LEU A 79 -3.27 140.13 -62.01
N ALA A 80 -3.15 140.94 -60.96
CA ALA A 80 -2.77 140.46 -59.62
C ALA A 80 -3.82 139.50 -59.03
N GLU A 81 -5.10 139.85 -59.11
CA GLU A 81 -6.20 138.99 -58.63
C GLU A 81 -6.30 137.67 -59.40
N THR A 82 -6.04 137.67 -60.71
CA THR A 82 -6.08 136.44 -61.52
C THR A 82 -4.85 135.55 -61.27
N GLN A 83 -3.66 136.13 -61.10
CA GLN A 83 -2.46 135.39 -60.69
C GLN A 83 -2.63 134.72 -59.32
N GLN A 84 -3.16 135.44 -58.32
CA GLN A 84 -3.40 134.89 -56.98
C GLN A 84 -4.44 133.75 -56.98
N LYS A 85 -5.48 133.85 -57.82
CA LYS A 85 -6.45 132.76 -58.02
C LYS A 85 -5.79 131.57 -58.72
N LEU A 86 -4.88 131.80 -59.67
CA LEU A 86 -4.16 130.73 -60.38
C LEU A 86 -3.24 129.93 -59.44
N THR A 87 -2.47 130.59 -58.57
CA THR A 87 -1.58 129.90 -57.62
C THR A 87 -2.37 129.08 -56.60
N LEU A 88 -3.47 129.62 -56.05
CA LEU A 88 -4.35 128.87 -55.14
C LEU A 88 -4.97 127.63 -55.81
N TYR A 89 -5.31 127.69 -57.10
CA TYR A 89 -5.76 126.50 -57.83
C TYR A 89 -4.63 125.50 -58.10
N GLN A 90 -3.40 125.96 -58.36
CA GLN A 90 -2.24 125.09 -58.54
C GLN A 90 -1.86 124.36 -57.24
N GLU A 91 -1.81 125.08 -56.10
CA GLU A 91 -1.58 124.50 -54.78
C GLU A 91 -2.64 123.45 -54.43
N ARG A 92 -3.92 123.76 -54.65
CA ARG A 92 -5.02 122.83 -54.39
C ARG A 92 -4.98 121.60 -55.32
N LEU A 93 -4.60 121.76 -56.58
CA LEU A 93 -4.46 120.64 -57.51
C LEU A 93 -3.28 119.72 -57.14
N GLY A 94 -2.21 120.30 -56.59
CA GLY A 94 -1.10 119.55 -55.98
C GLY A 94 -1.57 118.73 -54.78
N GLN A 95 -2.28 119.36 -53.83
CA GLN A 95 -2.82 118.67 -52.65
C GLN A 95 -3.77 117.52 -53.02
N GLU A 96 -4.64 117.71 -54.02
CA GLU A 96 -5.53 116.64 -54.52
C GLU A 96 -4.72 115.48 -55.13
N SER A 97 -3.64 115.78 -55.85
CA SER A 97 -2.71 114.76 -56.40
C SER A 97 -1.99 113.99 -55.30
N ASP A 98 -1.49 114.67 -54.26
CA ASP A 98 -0.80 114.05 -53.12
C ASP A 98 -1.76 113.19 -52.28
N HIS A 99 -3.01 113.63 -52.12
CA HIS A 99 -4.07 112.85 -51.49
C HIS A 99 -4.43 111.60 -52.32
N ALA A 100 -4.57 111.72 -53.65
CA ALA A 100 -4.81 110.58 -54.53
C ALA A 100 -3.67 109.55 -54.48
N ALA A 101 -2.41 110.00 -54.49
CA ALA A 101 -1.25 109.14 -54.33
C ALA A 101 -1.21 108.45 -52.96
N THR A 102 -1.54 109.18 -51.89
CA THR A 102 -1.63 108.63 -50.52
C THR A 102 -2.73 107.58 -50.39
N ILE A 103 -3.92 107.84 -50.95
CA ILE A 103 -5.04 106.89 -50.96
C ILE A 103 -4.66 105.62 -51.74
N SER A 104 -4.03 105.75 -52.90
CA SER A 104 -3.55 104.61 -53.69
C SER A 104 -2.54 103.76 -52.92
N ALA A 105 -1.55 104.37 -52.27
CA ALA A 105 -0.57 103.67 -51.45
C ALA A 105 -1.20 102.95 -50.24
N LEU A 106 -2.20 103.56 -49.60
CA LEU A 106 -2.96 102.94 -48.51
C LEU A 106 -3.85 101.79 -49.01
N GLN A 107 -4.43 101.89 -50.21
CA GLN A 107 -5.23 100.83 -50.82
C GLN A 107 -4.37 99.61 -51.17
N SER A 108 -3.21 99.80 -51.82
CA SER A 108 -2.26 98.71 -52.10
C SER A 108 -1.83 98.00 -50.82
N ARG A 109 -1.41 98.76 -49.79
CA ARG A 109 -0.99 98.19 -48.51
C ARG A 109 -2.12 97.49 -47.74
N LEU A 110 -3.37 97.95 -47.90
CA LEU A 110 -4.53 97.28 -47.31
C LEU A 110 -4.85 95.96 -48.04
N ALA A 111 -4.69 95.91 -49.37
CA ALA A 111 -4.80 94.67 -50.13
C ALA A 111 -3.67 93.67 -49.79
N GLU A 112 -2.43 94.14 -49.61
CA GLU A 112 -1.30 93.34 -49.12
C GLU A 112 -1.60 92.72 -47.74
N TYR A 113 -2.13 93.51 -46.79
CA TYR A 113 -2.53 92.98 -45.48
C TYR A 113 -3.72 92.01 -45.56
N GLN A 114 -4.70 92.24 -46.44
CA GLN A 114 -5.80 91.29 -46.65
C GLN A 114 -5.30 89.96 -47.22
N LEU A 115 -4.34 89.98 -48.15
CA LEU A 115 -3.71 88.76 -48.65
C LEU A 115 -2.93 88.03 -47.55
N GLN A 116 -2.10 88.73 -46.77
CA GLN A 116 -1.34 88.15 -45.66
C GLN A 116 -2.24 87.53 -44.58
N VAL A 117 -3.39 88.14 -44.27
CA VAL A 117 -4.39 87.55 -43.36
C VAL A 117 -5.01 86.30 -43.96
N SER A 118 -5.41 86.32 -45.24
CA SER A 118 -5.96 85.15 -45.93
C SER A 118 -4.98 83.99 -46.03
N GLU A 119 -3.68 84.27 -46.23
CA GLU A 119 -2.62 83.27 -46.23
C GLU A 119 -2.39 82.69 -44.81
N ALA A 120 -2.40 83.54 -43.78
CA ALA A 120 -2.25 83.12 -42.39
C ALA A 120 -3.44 82.26 -41.92
N ASP A 121 -4.68 82.63 -42.25
CA ASP A 121 -5.88 81.83 -41.93
C ASP A 121 -5.89 80.49 -42.67
N SER A 122 -5.46 80.47 -43.95
CA SER A 122 -5.28 79.23 -44.72
C SER A 122 -4.25 78.30 -44.09
N GLN A 123 -3.10 78.83 -43.67
CA GLN A 123 -2.09 78.08 -42.93
C GLN A 123 -2.64 77.57 -41.59
N LEU A 124 -3.36 78.40 -40.84
CA LEU A 124 -3.98 78.07 -39.56
C LEU A 124 -4.97 76.89 -39.68
N GLU A 125 -5.86 76.91 -40.68
CA GLU A 125 -6.78 75.78 -40.92
C GLU A 125 -6.06 74.52 -41.42
N SER A 126 -4.96 74.65 -42.17
CA SER A 126 -4.14 73.50 -42.54
C SER A 126 -3.48 72.85 -41.31
N PHE A 127 -2.95 73.65 -40.38
CA PHE A 127 -2.39 73.16 -39.11
C PHE A 127 -3.48 72.57 -38.19
N LYS A 128 -4.65 73.19 -38.08
CA LYS A 128 -5.79 72.62 -37.32
C LYS A 128 -6.23 71.26 -37.87
N THR A 129 -6.24 71.11 -39.20
CA THR A 129 -6.60 69.86 -39.87
C THR A 129 -5.54 68.79 -39.63
N GLN A 130 -4.25 69.10 -39.87
CA GLN A 130 -3.15 68.18 -39.56
C GLN A 130 -3.13 67.73 -38.09
N LEU A 131 -3.37 68.66 -37.16
CA LEU A 131 -3.44 68.34 -35.72
C LEU A 131 -4.62 67.42 -35.39
N ARG A 132 -5.78 67.61 -36.03
CA ARG A 132 -6.95 66.72 -35.89
C ARG A 132 -6.64 65.34 -36.43
N ASP A 133 -6.11 65.24 -37.65
CA ASP A 133 -5.76 63.96 -38.27
C ASP A 133 -4.70 63.19 -37.47
N VAL A 134 -3.75 63.88 -36.83
CA VAL A 134 -2.77 63.24 -35.92
C VAL A 134 -3.47 62.75 -34.64
N GLN A 135 -4.31 63.56 -34.00
CA GLN A 135 -5.07 63.14 -32.82
C GLN A 135 -6.03 61.98 -33.11
N GLU A 136 -6.60 61.89 -34.31
CA GLU A 136 -7.47 60.78 -34.71
C GLU A 136 -6.66 59.51 -35.03
N ARG A 137 -5.48 59.62 -35.65
CA ARG A 137 -4.55 58.48 -35.81
C ARG A 137 -4.03 57.97 -34.46
N ASP A 138 -3.65 58.86 -33.55
CA ASP A 138 -3.18 58.48 -32.21
C ASP A 138 -4.28 57.74 -31.43
N LYS A 139 -5.52 58.27 -31.43
CA LYS A 139 -6.68 57.58 -30.82
C LYS A 139 -6.92 56.21 -31.43
N ALA A 140 -6.97 56.11 -32.77
CA ALA A 140 -7.16 54.85 -33.46
C ALA A 140 -6.03 53.84 -33.15
N ALA A 141 -4.78 54.29 -33.00
CA ALA A 141 -3.66 53.44 -32.60
C ALA A 141 -3.78 52.96 -31.13
N TYR A 142 -4.21 53.82 -30.21
CA TYR A 142 -4.50 53.42 -28.83
C TYR A 142 -5.68 52.44 -28.74
N GLU A 143 -6.77 52.69 -29.47
CA GLU A 143 -7.94 51.83 -29.51
C GLU A 143 -7.61 50.45 -30.12
N ALA A 144 -6.89 50.43 -31.26
CA ALA A 144 -6.42 49.20 -31.87
C ALA A 144 -5.53 48.39 -30.93
N LYS A 145 -4.57 49.04 -30.25
CA LYS A 145 -3.69 48.37 -29.26
C LYS A 145 -4.44 47.88 -28.02
N LEU A 146 -5.49 48.57 -27.61
CA LEU A 146 -6.32 48.16 -26.47
C LEU A 146 -7.20 46.96 -26.84
N VAL A 147 -7.70 46.88 -28.09
CA VAL A 147 -8.38 45.70 -28.65
C VAL A 147 -7.40 44.53 -28.81
N GLU A 148 -6.21 44.76 -29.35
CA GLU A 148 -5.13 43.77 -29.49
C GLU A 148 -4.79 43.15 -28.12
N MET A 149 -4.40 43.96 -27.14
CA MET A 149 -4.09 43.51 -25.78
C MET A 149 -5.28 42.83 -25.08
N SER A 150 -6.51 43.29 -25.34
CA SER A 150 -7.72 42.60 -24.85
C SER A 150 -7.89 41.22 -25.47
N SER A 151 -7.58 41.06 -26.77
CA SER A 151 -7.64 39.77 -27.47
C SER A 151 -6.53 38.82 -27.02
N GLU A 152 -5.33 39.31 -26.74
CA GLU A 152 -4.24 38.54 -26.15
C GLU A 152 -4.59 38.02 -24.75
N VAL A 153 -5.16 38.88 -23.90
CA VAL A 153 -5.65 38.48 -22.56
C VAL A 153 -6.80 37.48 -22.67
N LEU A 154 -7.72 37.65 -23.62
CA LEU A 154 -8.81 36.69 -23.84
C LEU A 154 -8.28 35.32 -24.30
N ARG A 155 -7.30 35.31 -25.20
CA ARG A 155 -6.64 34.09 -25.68
C ARG A 155 -5.84 33.40 -24.58
N ALA A 156 -5.05 34.15 -23.82
CA ALA A 156 -4.32 33.60 -22.68
C ALA A 156 -5.30 32.97 -21.67
N LYS A 157 -6.46 33.61 -21.43
CA LYS A 157 -7.53 33.03 -20.61
C LYS A 157 -8.08 31.73 -21.20
N THR A 158 -8.40 31.65 -22.49
CA THR A 158 -8.90 30.40 -23.10
C THR A 158 -7.85 29.30 -23.07
N ASP A 159 -6.58 29.63 -23.31
CA ASP A 159 -5.47 28.68 -23.25
C ASP A 159 -5.32 28.13 -21.80
N PHE A 160 -5.45 28.98 -20.76
CA PHE A 160 -5.50 28.54 -19.36
C PHE A 160 -6.74 27.69 -19.02
N GLU A 161 -7.92 28.03 -19.54
CA GLU A 161 -9.16 27.26 -19.33
C GLU A 161 -9.06 25.87 -19.98
N GLU A 162 -8.48 25.76 -21.18
CA GLU A 162 -8.14 24.47 -21.79
C GLU A 162 -7.09 23.69 -21.00
N HIS A 163 -6.03 24.34 -20.53
CA HIS A 163 -5.01 23.68 -19.70
C HIS A 163 -5.60 23.12 -18.39
N MET A 164 -6.54 23.84 -17.75
CA MET A 164 -7.25 23.35 -16.57
C MET A 164 -8.13 22.13 -16.90
N GLN A 165 -8.93 22.19 -17.98
CA GLN A 165 -9.76 21.05 -18.41
C GLN A 165 -8.93 19.80 -18.73
N ARG A 166 -7.80 19.97 -19.43
CA ARG A 166 -6.85 18.88 -19.72
C ARG A 166 -6.23 18.30 -18.44
N PHE A 167 -5.96 19.13 -17.44
CA PHE A 167 -5.46 18.69 -16.13
C PHE A 167 -6.51 17.92 -15.32
N ASP A 168 -7.76 18.39 -15.26
CA ASP A 168 -8.84 17.67 -14.56
C ASP A 168 -9.18 16.34 -15.24
N LEU A 169 -9.22 16.28 -16.58
CA LEU A 169 -9.37 15.02 -17.32
C LEU A 169 -8.21 14.04 -17.08
N TRP A 170 -6.97 14.54 -17.02
CA TRP A 170 -5.80 13.71 -16.68
C TRP A 170 -5.88 13.19 -15.24
N LYS A 171 -6.27 14.03 -14.29
CA LYS A 171 -6.46 13.70 -12.87
C LYS A 171 -7.58 12.68 -12.67
N GLU A 172 -8.73 12.85 -13.34
CA GLU A 172 -9.81 11.86 -13.32
C GLU A 172 -9.35 10.52 -13.93
N ARG A 173 -8.61 10.55 -15.04
CA ARG A 173 -8.02 9.35 -15.64
C ARG A 173 -7.09 8.63 -14.67
N ILE A 174 -6.14 9.31 -14.04
CA ILE A 174 -5.19 8.71 -13.07
C ILE A 174 -5.94 8.14 -11.86
N VAL A 175 -6.95 8.84 -11.33
CA VAL A 175 -7.79 8.34 -10.23
C VAL A 175 -8.55 7.08 -10.63
N ASN A 176 -9.06 7.01 -11.86
CA ASN A 176 -9.73 5.82 -12.38
C ASN A 176 -8.76 4.67 -12.66
N GLU A 177 -7.57 4.93 -13.22
CA GLU A 177 -6.50 3.95 -13.43
C GLU A 177 -6.09 3.32 -12.09
N HIS A 178 -5.69 4.12 -11.09
CA HIS A 178 -5.38 3.63 -9.75
C HIS A 178 -6.56 2.87 -9.11
N LYS A 179 -7.81 3.33 -9.29
CA LYS A 179 -9.00 2.63 -8.78
C LYS A 179 -9.19 1.26 -9.43
N THR A 180 -8.89 1.11 -10.72
CA THR A 180 -8.91 -0.19 -11.40
C THR A 180 -7.76 -1.10 -10.99
N GLU A 181 -6.56 -0.55 -10.75
CA GLU A 181 -5.42 -1.32 -10.24
C GLU A 181 -5.66 -1.82 -8.81
N ILE A 182 -6.18 -0.96 -7.93
CA ILE A 182 -6.58 -1.34 -6.56
C ILE A 182 -7.66 -2.42 -6.58
N ALA A 183 -8.68 -2.30 -7.44
CA ALA A 183 -9.70 -3.33 -7.59
C ALA A 183 -9.14 -4.66 -8.15
N GLY A 184 -8.15 -4.59 -9.06
CA GLY A 184 -7.43 -5.75 -9.57
C GLY A 184 -6.59 -6.45 -8.50
N LEU A 185 -5.84 -5.69 -7.70
CA LEU A 185 -5.08 -6.19 -6.56
C LEU A 185 -5.99 -6.82 -5.49
N GLN A 186 -7.12 -6.17 -5.17
CA GLN A 186 -8.12 -6.71 -4.26
C GLN A 186 -8.73 -8.02 -4.80
N SER A 187 -9.04 -8.09 -6.10
CA SER A 187 -9.55 -9.32 -6.72
C SER A 187 -8.52 -10.46 -6.73
N ASN A 188 -7.25 -10.15 -6.95
CA ASN A 188 -6.18 -11.15 -6.92
C ASN A 188 -5.89 -11.63 -5.49
N HIS A 189 -5.86 -10.74 -4.50
CA HIS A 189 -5.70 -11.12 -3.11
C HIS A 189 -6.91 -11.92 -2.56
N GLN A 190 -8.13 -11.60 -3.00
CA GLN A 190 -9.31 -12.41 -2.68
C GLN A 190 -9.19 -13.84 -3.24
N LYS A 191 -8.70 -14.00 -4.48
CA LYS A 191 -8.42 -15.33 -5.07
C LYS A 191 -7.32 -16.05 -4.30
N GLU A 192 -6.21 -15.37 -3.99
CA GLU A 192 -5.12 -15.95 -3.19
C GLU A 192 -5.61 -16.45 -1.82
N ILE A 193 -6.49 -15.70 -1.16
CA ILE A 193 -7.16 -16.14 0.08
C ILE A 193 -8.07 -17.35 -0.17
N GLU A 194 -8.80 -17.39 -1.29
CA GLU A 194 -9.68 -18.52 -1.64
C GLU A 194 -8.89 -19.78 -2.02
N ASP A 195 -7.76 -19.64 -2.73
CA ASP A 195 -6.82 -20.70 -3.09
C ASP A 195 -6.10 -21.23 -1.85
N LEU A 196 -5.65 -20.36 -0.93
CA LEU A 196 -5.07 -20.77 0.36
C LEU A 196 -6.09 -21.50 1.24
N ARG A 197 -7.34 -21.03 1.28
CA ARG A 197 -8.44 -21.74 1.98
C ARG A 197 -8.80 -23.06 1.30
N GLY A 198 -8.70 -23.13 -0.03
CA GLY A 198 -8.85 -24.37 -0.79
C GLY A 198 -7.74 -25.37 -0.48
N PHE A 199 -6.49 -24.92 -0.45
CA PHE A 199 -5.34 -25.72 -0.06
C PHE A 199 -5.46 -26.23 1.39
N GLN A 200 -5.82 -25.36 2.34
CA GLN A 200 -6.06 -25.74 3.73
C GLN A 200 -7.18 -26.80 3.83
N ARG A 201 -8.33 -26.60 3.18
CA ARG A 201 -9.40 -27.62 3.15
C ARG A 201 -8.93 -28.93 2.55
N ASN A 202 -8.22 -28.91 1.42
CA ASN A 202 -7.68 -30.12 0.80
C ASN A 202 -6.67 -30.83 1.72
N GLN A 203 -5.89 -30.07 2.51
CA GLN A 203 -4.95 -30.61 3.49
C GLN A 203 -5.69 -31.20 4.71
N ASP A 204 -6.70 -30.50 5.23
CA ASP A 204 -7.56 -30.95 6.33
C ASP A 204 -8.34 -32.21 5.93
N ASP A 205 -8.94 -32.24 4.74
CA ASP A 205 -9.60 -33.41 4.16
C ASP A 205 -8.61 -34.57 3.96
N THR A 206 -7.38 -34.29 3.50
CA THR A 206 -6.33 -35.31 3.38
C THR A 206 -5.92 -35.86 4.73
N TRP A 207 -5.81 -35.01 5.76
CA TRP A 207 -5.50 -35.40 7.14
C TRP A 207 -6.65 -36.21 7.77
N LEU A 208 -7.90 -35.76 7.63
CA LEU A 208 -9.10 -36.51 8.04
C LEU A 208 -9.18 -37.88 7.37
N ASN A 209 -8.87 -37.97 6.07
CA ASN A 209 -8.80 -39.25 5.36
C ASN A 209 -7.61 -40.13 5.80
N GLN A 210 -6.54 -39.57 6.37
CA GLN A 210 -5.45 -40.33 6.98
C GLN A 210 -5.84 -40.80 8.40
N CYS A 211 -6.43 -39.94 9.22
CA CYS A 211 -6.99 -40.31 10.52
C CYS A 211 -8.02 -41.43 10.39
N ALA A 212 -9.00 -41.31 9.49
CA ALA A 212 -10.00 -42.36 9.24
C ALA A 212 -9.34 -43.69 8.85
N LYS A 213 -8.33 -43.70 7.97
CA LYS A 213 -7.58 -44.91 7.59
C LYS A 213 -6.75 -45.50 8.73
N ILE A 214 -6.36 -44.70 9.72
CA ILE A 214 -5.64 -45.17 10.91
C ILE A 214 -6.65 -45.71 11.94
N GLU A 215 -7.78 -45.05 12.13
CA GLU A 215 -8.89 -45.51 12.97
C GLU A 215 -9.50 -46.81 12.45
N ASP A 216 -9.73 -46.95 11.15
CA ASP A 216 -10.26 -48.17 10.54
C ASP A 216 -9.26 -49.33 10.69
N LYS A 217 -7.96 -49.11 10.48
CA LYS A 217 -6.91 -50.12 10.75
C LYS A 217 -6.90 -50.58 12.20
N TYR A 218 -6.88 -49.64 13.16
CA TYR A 218 -6.91 -50.01 14.57
C TYR A 218 -8.26 -50.63 14.98
N ARG A 219 -9.35 -50.33 14.29
CA ARG A 219 -10.64 -51.02 14.46
C ARG A 219 -10.56 -52.46 13.98
N GLU A 220 -10.01 -52.72 12.79
CA GLU A 220 -9.75 -54.07 12.26
C GLU A 220 -8.80 -54.88 13.17
N GLU A 221 -7.72 -54.26 13.67
CA GLU A 221 -6.80 -54.90 14.63
C GLU A 221 -7.52 -55.23 15.97
N LEU A 222 -8.32 -54.31 16.50
CA LEU A 222 -9.10 -54.54 17.72
C LEU A 222 -10.20 -55.59 17.54
N GLU A 223 -10.83 -55.66 16.37
CA GLU A 223 -11.85 -56.66 16.03
C GLU A 223 -11.23 -58.05 15.81
N GLY A 224 -10.04 -58.12 15.20
CA GLY A 224 -9.21 -59.33 15.12
C GLY A 224 -8.76 -59.82 16.50
N LEU A 225 -8.29 -58.93 17.39
CA LEU A 225 -7.92 -59.27 18.76
C LEU A 225 -9.13 -59.70 19.60
N ARG A 226 -10.29 -59.07 19.45
CA ARG A 226 -11.56 -59.53 20.06
C ARG A 226 -11.92 -60.94 19.59
N SER A 227 -11.84 -61.19 18.29
CA SER A 227 -12.10 -62.51 17.70
C SER A 227 -11.15 -63.59 18.24
N GLN A 228 -9.86 -63.26 18.44
CA GLN A 228 -8.90 -64.16 19.08
C GLN A 228 -9.21 -64.39 20.56
N ILE A 229 -9.61 -63.36 21.30
CA ILE A 229 -10.03 -63.47 22.71
C ILE A 229 -11.29 -64.34 22.82
N GLU A 230 -12.26 -64.21 21.93
CA GLU A 230 -13.45 -65.06 21.89
C GLU A 230 -13.09 -66.51 21.51
N ALA A 231 -12.18 -66.71 20.54
CA ALA A 231 -11.66 -68.04 20.21
C ALA A 231 -10.99 -68.71 21.43
N PHE A 232 -10.07 -68.04 22.12
CA PHE A 232 -9.44 -68.57 23.33
C PHE A 232 -10.42 -68.77 24.49
N GLN A 233 -11.47 -67.94 24.62
CA GLN A 233 -12.53 -68.16 25.61
C GLN A 233 -13.34 -69.42 25.29
N ASN A 234 -13.65 -69.65 24.02
CA ASN A 234 -14.34 -70.85 23.54
C ASN A 234 -13.47 -72.11 23.71
N GLU A 235 -12.19 -72.07 23.34
CA GLU A 235 -11.23 -73.17 23.56
C GLU A 235 -11.05 -73.49 25.05
N ARG A 236 -10.94 -72.47 25.90
CA ARG A 236 -10.89 -72.66 27.36
C ARG A 236 -12.18 -73.28 27.89
N GLN A 237 -13.33 -72.96 27.31
CA GLN A 237 -14.63 -73.51 27.72
C GLN A 237 -14.80 -74.95 27.23
N THR A 238 -14.48 -75.28 25.97
CA THR A 238 -14.52 -76.68 25.50
C THR A 238 -13.51 -77.55 26.22
N LEU A 239 -12.30 -77.05 26.53
CA LEU A 239 -11.31 -77.77 27.33
C LEU A 239 -11.78 -77.99 28.77
N LYS A 240 -12.45 -77.01 29.38
CA LYS A 240 -13.09 -77.16 30.70
C LYS A 240 -14.18 -78.23 30.67
N ASP A 241 -15.05 -78.21 29.65
CA ASP A 241 -16.15 -79.16 29.49
C ASP A 241 -15.63 -80.58 29.18
N GLU A 242 -14.51 -80.70 28.47
CA GLU A 242 -13.75 -81.94 28.34
C GLU A 242 -13.20 -82.44 29.68
N TYR A 243 -12.64 -81.55 30.52
CA TYR A 243 -12.10 -81.92 31.82
C TYR A 243 -13.19 -82.32 32.81
N THR A 244 -14.33 -81.62 32.86
CA THR A 244 -15.49 -82.07 33.66
C THR A 244 -16.01 -83.40 33.14
N ALA A 245 -16.19 -83.57 31.82
CA ALA A 245 -16.63 -84.85 31.25
C ALA A 245 -15.62 -86.01 31.45
N LYS A 246 -14.34 -85.74 31.67
CA LYS A 246 -13.33 -86.73 32.09
C LYS A 246 -13.45 -87.04 33.59
N LEU A 247 -13.68 -86.02 34.42
CA LEU A 247 -13.86 -86.14 35.87
C LEU A 247 -15.17 -86.89 36.21
N ASP A 248 -16.27 -86.59 35.52
CA ASP A 248 -17.57 -87.27 35.64
C ASP A 248 -17.49 -88.75 35.22
N LYS A 249 -16.66 -89.07 34.21
CA LYS A 249 -16.39 -90.47 33.83
C LYS A 249 -15.55 -91.20 34.88
N ALA A 250 -14.62 -90.49 35.54
CA ALA A 250 -13.81 -91.06 36.61
C ALA A 250 -14.63 -91.27 37.90
N SER A 251 -15.47 -90.30 38.29
CA SER A 251 -16.37 -90.44 39.44
C SER A 251 -17.39 -91.57 39.22
N ALA A 252 -18.03 -91.63 38.04
CA ALA A 252 -18.94 -92.71 37.69
C ALA A 252 -18.25 -94.09 37.54
N PHE A 253 -16.93 -94.14 37.29
CA PHE A 253 -16.15 -95.37 37.35
C PHE A 253 -15.93 -95.80 38.80
N TYR A 254 -15.41 -94.92 39.66
CA TYR A 254 -15.16 -95.23 41.07
C TYR A 254 -16.45 -95.50 41.85
N GLU A 255 -17.56 -94.84 41.53
CA GLU A 255 -18.87 -95.10 42.13
C GLU A 255 -19.36 -96.52 41.79
N LYS A 256 -19.21 -96.95 40.53
CA LYS A 256 -19.50 -98.34 40.11
C LYS A 256 -18.56 -99.36 40.72
N GLU A 257 -17.28 -99.02 40.92
CA GLU A 257 -16.33 -99.88 41.61
C GLU A 257 -16.70 -100.03 43.10
N LEU A 258 -17.08 -98.94 43.77
CA LEU A 258 -17.59 -98.95 45.14
C LEU A 258 -18.94 -99.70 45.27
N GLU A 259 -19.83 -99.58 44.29
CA GLU A 259 -21.09 -100.32 44.23
C GLU A 259 -20.86 -101.82 44.00
N ALA A 260 -19.97 -102.19 43.08
CA ALA A 260 -19.56 -103.57 42.87
C ALA A 260 -18.88 -104.18 44.12
N LEU A 261 -18.05 -103.40 44.82
CA LEU A 261 -17.45 -103.80 46.10
C LEU A 261 -18.53 -104.01 47.18
N ARG A 262 -19.46 -103.06 47.35
CA ARG A 262 -20.61 -103.18 48.27
C ARG A 262 -21.44 -104.43 47.97
N ASN A 263 -21.80 -104.66 46.71
CA ASN A 263 -22.58 -105.83 46.30
C ASN A 263 -21.79 -107.13 46.54
N SER A 264 -20.48 -107.17 46.24
CA SER A 264 -19.63 -108.33 46.53
C SER A 264 -19.47 -108.60 48.03
N HIS A 265 -19.58 -107.58 48.87
CA HIS A 265 -19.55 -107.72 50.33
C HIS A 265 -20.90 -108.18 50.87
N SER A 266 -22.00 -107.64 50.34
CA SER A 266 -23.37 -108.09 50.62
C SER A 266 -23.55 -109.57 50.25
N GLU A 267 -23.13 -109.99 49.05
CA GLU A 267 -23.16 -111.39 48.64
C GLU A 267 -22.34 -112.32 49.55
N LYS A 268 -21.22 -111.84 50.13
CA LYS A 268 -20.43 -112.62 51.10
C LYS A 268 -21.18 -112.76 52.42
N HIS A 269 -21.67 -111.65 52.98
CA HIS A 269 -22.48 -111.66 54.20
C HIS A 269 -23.76 -112.52 54.04
N GLU A 270 -24.40 -112.48 52.88
CA GLU A 270 -25.59 -113.28 52.58
C GLU A 270 -25.26 -114.78 52.49
N LYS A 271 -24.13 -115.16 51.88
CA LYS A 271 -23.65 -116.56 51.84
C LYS A 271 -23.18 -117.06 53.20
N GLU A 272 -22.60 -116.20 54.03
CA GLU A 272 -22.23 -116.49 55.43
C GLU A 272 -23.48 -116.64 56.32
N LEU A 273 -24.49 -115.79 56.13
CA LEU A 273 -25.81 -115.93 56.77
C LEU A 273 -26.51 -117.22 56.35
N GLU A 274 -26.55 -117.56 55.06
CA GLU A 274 -27.09 -118.84 54.59
C GLU A 274 -26.35 -120.03 55.22
N ALA A 275 -25.02 -119.97 55.34
CA ALA A 275 -24.22 -121.04 55.94
C ALA A 275 -24.57 -121.23 57.41
N LEU A 276 -24.63 -120.15 58.19
CA LEU A 276 -25.07 -120.17 59.60
C LEU A 276 -26.52 -120.66 59.74
N GLN A 277 -27.41 -120.30 58.80
CA GLN A 277 -28.81 -120.73 58.81
C GLN A 277 -28.97 -122.23 58.46
N LYS A 278 -28.11 -122.75 57.57
CA LYS A 278 -27.96 -124.20 57.29
C LYS A 278 -27.38 -124.95 58.49
N GLU A 279 -26.45 -124.36 59.22
CA GLU A 279 -25.93 -124.93 60.47
C GLU A 279 -26.98 -124.94 61.59
N MET A 280 -27.72 -123.84 61.80
CA MET A 280 -28.81 -123.78 62.79
C MET A 280 -29.94 -124.78 62.48
N THR A 281 -30.28 -124.98 61.20
CA THR A 281 -31.30 -125.97 60.82
C THR A 281 -30.81 -127.40 60.98
N LYS A 282 -29.53 -127.67 60.72
CA LYS A 282 -28.90 -128.96 61.04
C LYS A 282 -28.89 -129.23 62.55
N LEU A 283 -28.44 -128.28 63.36
CA LEU A 283 -28.44 -128.41 64.83
C LEU A 283 -29.86 -128.62 65.40
N ARG A 284 -30.88 -128.00 64.81
CA ARG A 284 -32.29 -128.29 65.16
C ARG A 284 -32.73 -129.70 64.78
N ALA A 285 -32.26 -130.23 63.65
CA ALA A 285 -32.53 -131.62 63.26
C ALA A 285 -31.83 -132.63 64.19
N ASP A 286 -30.59 -132.36 64.59
CA ASP A 286 -29.80 -133.19 65.50
C ASP A 286 -30.36 -133.13 66.95
N CYS A 287 -30.83 -131.98 67.41
CA CYS A 287 -31.60 -131.88 68.66
C CYS A 287 -32.93 -132.64 68.57
N GLY A 288 -33.65 -132.54 67.44
CA GLY A 288 -34.93 -133.19 67.22
C GLY A 288 -34.86 -134.70 67.00
N SER A 289 -33.71 -135.26 66.61
CA SER A 289 -33.45 -136.70 66.63
C SER A 289 -33.12 -137.17 68.04
N SER A 290 -32.26 -136.45 68.77
CA SER A 290 -31.95 -136.73 70.18
C SER A 290 -33.20 -136.70 71.07
N GLU A 291 -34.10 -135.72 70.90
CA GLU A 291 -35.36 -135.65 71.64
C GLU A 291 -36.27 -136.86 71.34
N LYS A 292 -36.29 -137.34 70.09
CA LYS A 292 -37.03 -138.56 69.72
C LYS A 292 -36.43 -139.81 70.35
N GLU A 293 -35.11 -139.96 70.37
CA GLU A 293 -34.46 -141.08 71.04
C GLU A 293 -34.76 -141.07 72.54
N LEU A 294 -34.65 -139.91 73.20
CA LEU A 294 -35.01 -139.73 74.61
C LEU A 294 -36.49 -140.05 74.87
N ARG A 295 -37.42 -139.60 74.02
CA ARG A 295 -38.84 -140.02 74.10
C ARG A 295 -39.00 -141.54 73.99
N THR A 296 -38.33 -142.21 73.05
CA THR A 296 -38.40 -143.69 72.98
C THR A 296 -37.72 -144.40 74.15
N GLN A 297 -36.75 -143.79 74.83
CA GLN A 297 -36.23 -144.31 76.09
C GLN A 297 -37.25 -144.15 77.22
N ILE A 298 -37.93 -142.99 77.31
CA ILE A 298 -39.02 -142.73 78.26
C ILE A 298 -40.17 -143.73 78.04
N ASP A 299 -40.62 -143.96 76.80
CA ASP A 299 -41.68 -144.93 76.49
C ASP A 299 -41.31 -146.37 76.91
N ARG A 300 -40.02 -146.75 76.78
CA ARG A 300 -39.51 -148.04 77.28
C ARG A 300 -39.47 -148.11 78.81
N LEU A 301 -39.18 -146.99 79.48
CA LEU A 301 -39.17 -146.91 80.94
C LEU A 301 -40.59 -146.89 81.52
N VAL A 302 -41.54 -146.22 80.87
CA VAL A 302 -42.97 -146.22 81.24
C VAL A 302 -43.58 -147.61 81.09
N ARG A 303 -43.28 -148.34 80.00
CA ARG A 303 -43.71 -149.75 79.87
C ARG A 303 -43.10 -150.63 80.95
N LYS A 304 -41.79 -150.51 81.20
CA LYS A 304 -41.13 -151.24 82.30
C LYS A 304 -41.71 -150.91 83.68
N LEU A 305 -42.14 -149.67 83.91
CA LEU A 305 -42.81 -149.29 85.16
C LEU A 305 -44.15 -150.03 85.30
N ALA A 306 -45.02 -149.99 84.29
CA ALA A 306 -46.27 -150.76 84.27
C ALA A 306 -46.02 -152.27 84.47
N ASP A 307 -45.08 -152.86 83.72
CA ASP A 307 -44.68 -154.28 83.85
C ASP A 307 -44.21 -154.61 85.29
N THR A 308 -43.62 -153.64 86.01
CA THR A 308 -43.22 -153.81 87.42
C THR A 308 -44.29 -153.48 88.44
N GLU A 309 -45.33 -152.71 88.10
CA GLU A 309 -46.44 -152.40 89.00
C GLU A 309 -47.41 -153.59 89.09
N ASP A 310 -47.78 -154.21 87.95
CA ASP A 310 -48.55 -155.46 87.92
C ASP A 310 -47.83 -156.59 88.69
N ALA A 311 -46.51 -156.73 88.47
CA ALA A 311 -45.68 -157.69 89.18
C ALA A 311 -45.55 -157.39 90.69
N LEU A 312 -45.78 -156.14 91.13
CA LEU A 312 -45.71 -155.77 92.55
C LEU A 312 -46.97 -156.20 93.31
N GLU A 313 -48.13 -156.22 92.66
CA GLU A 313 -49.37 -156.73 93.26
C GLU A 313 -49.36 -158.27 93.37
N GLU A 314 -48.88 -158.95 92.33
CA GLU A 314 -48.72 -160.42 92.36
C GLU A 314 -47.64 -160.86 93.37
N SER A 315 -46.53 -160.10 93.48
CA SER A 315 -45.49 -160.34 94.49
C SER A 315 -45.99 -160.08 95.92
N ARG A 316 -46.85 -159.07 96.15
CA ARG A 316 -47.48 -158.82 97.46
C ARG A 316 -48.37 -159.97 97.94
N ALA A 317 -49.02 -160.68 97.03
CA ALA A 317 -49.77 -161.89 97.37
C ALA A 317 -48.84 -163.06 97.81
N GLN A 318 -47.65 -163.16 97.23
CA GLN A 318 -46.68 -164.23 97.54
C GLN A 318 -45.81 -163.91 98.78
N GLN A 319 -45.56 -162.64 99.08
CA GLN A 319 -44.76 -162.22 100.24
C GLN A 319 -45.36 -162.62 101.61
N GLN A 320 -46.66 -162.90 101.70
CA GLN A 320 -47.27 -163.42 102.93
C GLN A 320 -46.97 -164.91 103.20
N LEU A 321 -46.40 -165.64 102.24
CA LEU A 321 -46.23 -167.10 102.31
C LEU A 321 -44.75 -167.55 102.38
N LEU A 322 -43.81 -166.64 102.12
CA LEU A 322 -42.36 -166.91 102.09
C LEU A 322 -41.55 -166.22 103.21
N GLN A 323 -42.21 -165.87 104.32
CA GLN A 323 -41.58 -165.35 105.53
C GLN A 323 -40.89 -166.45 106.40
N ALA A 324 -40.44 -167.56 105.78
CA ALA A 324 -40.17 -168.82 106.48
C ALA A 324 -38.71 -169.34 106.44
N GLU A 325 -37.94 -169.13 105.36
CA GLU A 325 -36.65 -169.82 105.13
C GLU A 325 -35.50 -168.86 104.71
N LEU A 326 -34.24 -169.16 105.10
CA LEU A 326 -33.22 -168.14 105.42
C LEU A 326 -31.73 -168.47 105.03
N SER A 327 -30.99 -167.45 104.51
CA SER A 327 -29.56 -167.07 104.78
C SER A 327 -28.27 -167.83 104.31
N GLY A 328 -27.29 -167.07 103.70
CA GLY A 328 -25.79 -167.24 103.68
C GLY A 328 -25.09 -168.07 102.55
N ARG A 329 -23.75 -168.08 102.23
CA ARG A 329 -22.51 -167.19 102.23
C ARG A 329 -21.31 -167.99 101.55
N ASP A 330 -20.02 -167.64 101.24
CA ASP A 330 -19.03 -166.52 101.41
C ASP A 330 -17.82 -166.56 100.36
N SER A 331 -16.61 -165.95 100.56
CA SER A 331 -15.50 -165.80 99.51
C SER A 331 -13.97 -165.79 99.95
N SER A 332 -12.94 -165.80 99.04
CA SER A 332 -11.44 -165.81 99.33
C SER A 332 -10.41 -165.53 98.14
N SER A 333 -9.05 -165.53 98.34
CA SER A 333 -7.99 -164.80 97.53
C SER A 333 -6.46 -165.29 97.48
N SER A 334 -5.60 -164.73 96.58
CA SER A 334 -4.12 -164.34 96.69
C SER A 334 -2.95 -164.98 95.83
N GLN A 335 -1.94 -164.17 95.39
CA GLN A 335 -0.43 -164.37 95.38
C GLN A 335 0.44 -163.52 94.37
N LEU A 336 1.61 -162.99 94.79
CA LEU A 336 2.79 -162.50 93.99
C LEU A 336 3.98 -162.09 94.92
N VAL A 337 5.24 -161.90 94.44
CA VAL A 337 6.29 -160.91 94.92
C VAL A 337 7.77 -161.12 94.47
N LYS A 338 8.32 -162.35 94.43
CA LYS A 338 9.75 -162.59 94.77
C LYS A 338 10.83 -162.47 93.65
N GLN A 339 10.75 -161.51 92.71
CA GLN A 339 11.62 -161.50 91.49
C GLN A 339 12.40 -160.21 91.15
N ILE A 340 12.38 -159.16 91.99
CA ILE A 340 12.79 -157.79 91.57
C ILE A 340 14.28 -157.45 91.79
N GLN A 341 15.07 -158.30 92.46
CA GLN A 341 16.36 -157.88 93.04
C GLN A 341 17.51 -157.64 92.05
N ASP A 342 17.57 -158.36 90.92
CA ASP A 342 18.83 -158.55 90.17
C ASP A 342 19.12 -157.52 89.04
N LEU A 343 18.18 -156.62 88.74
CA LEU A 343 18.28 -155.71 87.56
C LEU A 343 18.97 -154.35 87.83
N SER A 344 19.54 -154.12 89.01
CA SER A 344 20.02 -152.79 89.40
C SER A 344 21.37 -152.37 88.80
N ASP A 345 22.27 -153.31 88.47
CA ASP A 345 23.70 -152.99 88.28
C ASP A 345 24.10 -152.59 86.85
N GLU A 346 23.34 -152.98 85.83
CA GLU A 346 23.68 -152.65 84.43
C GLU A 346 23.50 -151.16 84.07
N LEU A 347 22.60 -150.48 84.78
CA LEU A 347 22.11 -149.15 84.39
C LEU A 347 23.17 -148.04 84.55
N SER A 348 24.13 -148.23 85.46
CA SER A 348 25.19 -147.26 85.80
C SER A 348 26.13 -146.90 84.63
N LYS A 349 26.41 -147.83 83.72
CA LYS A 349 27.43 -147.68 82.67
C LYS A 349 27.01 -146.84 81.47
N LYS A 350 25.71 -146.61 81.27
CA LYS A 350 25.19 -145.82 80.13
C LYS A 350 25.29 -144.31 80.35
N THR A 351 25.11 -143.85 81.59
CA THR A 351 25.03 -142.41 81.94
C THR A 351 26.28 -141.63 81.56
N ALA A 352 27.48 -142.21 81.76
CA ALA A 352 28.76 -141.56 81.50
C ALA A 352 29.02 -141.22 80.02
N HIS A 353 28.32 -141.87 79.07
CA HIS A 353 28.49 -141.63 77.64
C HIS A 353 27.64 -140.45 77.11
N ILE A 354 26.59 -140.05 77.85
CA ILE A 354 25.66 -138.99 77.40
C ILE A 354 26.30 -137.61 77.59
N GLN A 355 26.96 -137.38 78.73
CA GLN A 355 27.57 -136.09 79.07
C GLN A 355 28.66 -135.63 78.07
N THR A 356 29.33 -136.57 77.40
CA THR A 356 30.35 -136.25 76.38
C THR A 356 29.75 -135.78 75.05
N ILE A 357 28.48 -136.07 74.78
CA ILE A 357 27.75 -135.63 73.57
C ILE A 357 27.12 -134.25 73.80
N GLU A 358 26.57 -134.00 74.99
CA GLU A 358 25.96 -132.71 75.36
C GLU A 358 26.96 -131.54 75.26
N THR A 359 28.21 -131.75 75.67
CA THR A 359 29.28 -130.74 75.58
C THR A 359 29.71 -130.42 74.14
N ALA A 360 29.60 -131.38 73.21
CA ALA A 360 29.88 -131.12 71.80
C ALA A 360 28.73 -130.33 71.13
N LEU A 361 27.49 -130.60 71.55
CA LEU A 361 26.30 -129.95 71.00
C LEU A 361 26.20 -128.45 71.37
N SER A 362 26.69 -128.04 72.54
CA SER A 362 26.66 -126.63 72.95
C SER A 362 27.59 -125.75 72.11
N GLY A 363 28.82 -126.20 71.84
CA GLY A 363 29.78 -125.48 71.00
C GLY A 363 29.30 -125.27 69.55
N SER A 364 28.57 -126.24 68.99
CA SER A 364 27.99 -126.11 67.66
C SER A 364 26.90 -125.03 67.60
N LYS A 365 26.06 -124.90 68.64
CA LYS A 365 25.02 -123.84 68.68
C LYS A 365 25.64 -122.45 68.72
N GLN A 366 26.62 -122.25 69.58
CA GLN A 366 27.30 -120.96 69.72
C GLN A 366 27.98 -120.51 68.42
N HIS A 367 28.39 -121.43 67.54
CA HIS A 367 28.89 -121.08 66.20
C HIS A 367 27.77 -120.56 65.26
N CYS A 368 26.59 -121.20 65.27
CA CYS A 368 25.43 -120.75 64.49
C CYS A 368 24.94 -119.36 64.93
N ASP A 369 24.87 -119.10 66.24
CA ASP A 369 24.43 -117.81 66.78
C ASP A 369 25.35 -116.67 66.29
N ASN A 370 26.67 -116.87 66.34
CA ASN A 370 27.66 -115.91 65.84
C ASN A 370 27.56 -115.66 64.32
N LEU A 371 27.21 -116.68 63.52
CA LEU A 371 26.99 -116.52 62.08
C LEU A 371 25.71 -115.71 61.80
N GLN A 372 24.62 -115.98 62.51
CA GLN A 372 23.37 -115.22 62.39
C GLN A 372 23.59 -113.73 62.75
N ASP A 373 24.36 -113.47 63.80
CA ASP A 373 24.67 -112.11 64.28
C ASP A 373 25.58 -111.31 63.31
N GLN A 374 26.38 -112.00 62.47
CA GLN A 374 27.11 -111.38 61.36
C GLN A 374 26.20 -111.12 60.15
N LEU A 375 25.31 -112.07 59.83
CA LEU A 375 24.36 -111.97 58.71
C LEU A 375 23.41 -110.77 58.90
N MET A 376 22.85 -110.61 60.10
CA MET A 376 21.99 -109.46 60.45
C MET A 376 22.69 -108.10 60.25
N LYS A 377 23.99 -108.00 60.59
CA LYS A 377 24.80 -106.79 60.41
C LYS A 377 25.13 -106.51 58.94
N GLN A 378 25.20 -107.53 58.10
CA GLN A 378 25.30 -107.36 56.65
C GLN A 378 23.96 -106.93 56.04
N THR A 379 22.83 -107.49 56.50
CA THR A 379 21.49 -107.08 56.06
C THR A 379 21.18 -105.62 56.42
N SER A 380 21.51 -105.16 57.64
CA SER A 380 21.31 -103.74 58.00
C SER A 380 22.19 -102.82 57.16
N ARG A 381 23.43 -103.23 56.85
CA ARG A 381 24.35 -102.47 56.01
C ARG A 381 23.92 -102.39 54.54
N LEU A 382 23.23 -103.41 54.04
CA LEU A 382 22.58 -103.37 52.72
C LEU A 382 21.43 -102.37 52.70
N GLY A 383 20.54 -102.38 53.71
CA GLY A 383 19.43 -101.42 53.81
C GLY A 383 19.91 -99.95 53.90
N GLU A 384 21.01 -99.68 54.62
CA GLU A 384 21.67 -98.36 54.63
C GLU A 384 22.10 -97.92 53.22
N LEU A 385 22.67 -98.83 52.42
CA LEU A 385 23.16 -98.55 51.08
C LEU A 385 22.03 -98.41 50.06
N GLU A 386 20.97 -99.22 50.15
CA GLU A 386 19.77 -99.14 49.32
C GLU A 386 19.03 -97.82 49.55
N ALA A 387 18.86 -97.41 50.81
CA ALA A 387 18.27 -96.10 51.15
C ALA A 387 19.09 -94.92 50.61
N HIS A 388 20.42 -94.97 50.71
CA HIS A 388 21.29 -93.95 50.11
C HIS A 388 21.22 -93.97 48.57
N ASN A 389 21.10 -95.15 47.95
CA ASN A 389 20.98 -95.26 46.49
C ASN A 389 19.67 -94.63 46.00
N HIS A 390 18.54 -94.94 46.62
CA HIS A 390 17.25 -94.30 46.31
C HIS A 390 17.27 -92.78 46.56
N GLN A 391 17.99 -92.30 47.59
CA GLN A 391 18.20 -90.86 47.79
C GLN A 391 18.98 -90.22 46.62
N LYS A 392 19.96 -90.93 46.05
CA LYS A 392 20.74 -90.46 44.90
C LYS A 392 19.93 -90.51 43.60
N ASP A 393 19.14 -91.55 43.36
CA ASP A 393 18.21 -91.62 42.23
C ASP A 393 17.21 -90.45 42.26
N GLY A 394 16.65 -90.13 43.43
CA GLY A 394 15.77 -88.97 43.61
C GLY A 394 16.45 -87.63 43.31
N GLN A 395 17.72 -87.47 43.72
CA GLN A 395 18.52 -86.28 43.40
C GLN A 395 18.84 -86.19 41.89
N ILE A 396 19.10 -87.32 41.24
CA ILE A 396 19.35 -87.39 39.80
C ILE A 396 18.09 -87.02 39.00
N LEU A 397 16.92 -87.52 39.39
CA LEU A 397 15.65 -87.19 38.73
C LEU A 397 15.30 -85.70 38.86
N ALA A 398 15.50 -85.10 40.03
CA ALA A 398 15.31 -83.66 40.23
C ALA A 398 16.21 -82.83 39.30
N LEU A 399 17.51 -83.14 39.26
CA LEU A 399 18.48 -82.45 38.38
C LEU A 399 18.20 -82.67 36.88
N GLN A 400 17.63 -83.82 36.49
CA GLN A 400 17.20 -84.07 35.11
C GLN A 400 16.02 -83.20 34.69
N GLU A 401 15.03 -83.01 35.58
CA GLU A 401 13.89 -82.14 35.31
C GLU A 401 14.28 -80.64 35.34
N GLU A 402 15.19 -80.24 36.23
CA GLU A 402 15.81 -78.89 36.19
C GLU A 402 16.55 -78.64 34.86
N LEU A 403 17.38 -79.60 34.40
CA LEU A 403 18.06 -79.50 33.10
C LEU A 403 17.09 -79.46 31.91
N LYS A 404 15.93 -80.11 32.01
CA LYS A 404 14.86 -80.07 31.00
C LYS A 404 14.17 -78.69 30.97
N ASN A 405 13.84 -78.14 32.15
CA ASN A 405 13.25 -76.80 32.28
C ASN A 405 14.21 -75.70 31.80
N LEU A 406 15.50 -75.77 32.18
CA LEU A 406 16.53 -74.83 31.70
C LEU A 406 16.73 -74.89 30.18
N LYS A 407 16.66 -76.08 29.56
CA LYS A 407 16.69 -76.22 28.10
C LYS A 407 15.46 -75.59 27.44
N GLN A 408 14.27 -75.78 28.00
CA GLN A 408 13.04 -75.18 27.49
C GLN A 408 13.10 -73.63 27.56
N GLN A 409 13.54 -73.08 28.69
CA GLN A 409 13.78 -71.65 28.85
C GLN A 409 14.80 -71.11 27.85
N LEU A 410 15.92 -71.82 27.61
CA LEU A 410 16.91 -71.44 26.61
C LEU A 410 16.30 -71.40 25.20
N THR A 411 15.53 -72.42 24.81
CA THR A 411 14.86 -72.43 23.49
C THR A 411 13.80 -71.34 23.33
N GLN A 412 13.13 -70.94 24.41
CA GLN A 412 12.20 -69.80 24.40
C GLN A 412 12.96 -68.48 24.20
N VAL A 413 14.04 -68.24 24.95
CA VAL A 413 14.86 -67.01 24.82
C VAL A 413 15.55 -66.94 23.45
N ASP A 414 15.99 -68.06 22.88
CA ASP A 414 16.50 -68.11 21.50
C ASP A 414 15.43 -67.74 20.46
N ALA A 415 14.18 -68.20 20.64
CA ALA A 415 13.06 -67.86 19.77
C ALA A 415 12.63 -66.38 19.90
N GLU A 416 12.54 -65.86 21.14
CA GLU A 416 12.27 -64.44 21.42
C GLU A 416 13.36 -63.53 20.82
N ARG A 417 14.64 -63.91 20.93
CA ARG A 417 15.75 -63.19 20.27
C ARG A 417 15.58 -63.16 18.75
N LEU A 418 15.21 -64.29 18.13
CA LEU A 418 15.01 -64.36 16.67
C LEU A 418 13.80 -63.53 16.22
N ALA A 419 12.72 -63.48 17.01
CA ALA A 419 11.56 -62.64 16.76
C ALA A 419 11.89 -61.14 16.89
N LEU A 420 12.62 -60.73 17.93
CA LEU A 420 13.10 -59.36 18.09
C LEU A 420 14.09 -58.97 16.98
N GLN A 421 14.95 -59.89 16.54
CA GLN A 421 15.89 -59.64 15.45
C GLN A 421 15.18 -59.49 14.09
N SER A 422 14.13 -60.26 13.82
CA SER A 422 13.33 -60.10 12.60
C SER A 422 12.51 -58.81 12.64
N GLN A 423 11.90 -58.46 13.77
CA GLN A 423 11.18 -57.20 13.98
C GLN A 423 12.08 -55.96 13.85
N HIS A 424 13.31 -56.02 14.38
CA HIS A 424 14.31 -54.99 14.17
C HIS A 424 14.70 -54.87 12.68
N SER A 425 14.78 -56.01 11.95
CA SER A 425 15.08 -55.99 10.52
C SER A 425 13.94 -55.39 9.67
N SER A 426 12.67 -55.66 10.00
CA SER A 426 11.53 -55.09 9.29
C SER A 426 11.39 -53.59 9.56
N LEU A 427 11.48 -53.17 10.82
CA LEU A 427 11.45 -51.76 11.21
C LEU A 427 12.59 -50.95 10.57
N SER A 428 13.81 -51.50 10.54
CA SER A 428 14.96 -50.88 9.88
C SER A 428 14.76 -50.75 8.35
N ASN A 429 14.20 -51.77 7.71
CA ASN A 429 13.85 -51.72 6.29
C ASN A 429 12.74 -50.70 6.00
N GLU A 430 11.72 -50.60 6.86
CA GLU A 430 10.64 -49.62 6.74
C GLU A 430 11.15 -48.18 6.91
N GLN A 431 11.93 -47.91 7.97
CA GLN A 431 12.58 -46.62 8.18
C GLN A 431 13.50 -46.22 7.01
N ASN A 432 14.24 -47.17 6.44
CA ASN A 432 15.07 -46.95 5.26
C ASN A 432 14.22 -46.70 3.99
N GLY A 433 13.04 -47.31 3.89
CA GLY A 433 12.03 -47.01 2.86
C GLY A 433 11.47 -45.59 2.99
N GLN A 434 11.04 -45.20 4.19
CA GLN A 434 10.55 -43.86 4.51
C GLN A 434 11.62 -42.79 4.27
N LEU A 435 12.88 -43.05 4.67
CA LEU A 435 14.01 -42.16 4.39
C LEU A 435 14.30 -42.00 2.89
N LYS A 436 14.05 -43.03 2.05
CA LYS A 436 14.17 -42.93 0.59
C LYS A 436 13.04 -42.11 -0.02
N SER A 437 11.78 -42.33 0.38
CA SER A 437 10.66 -41.52 -0.12
C SER A 437 10.76 -40.06 0.31
N LEU A 438 11.22 -39.78 1.53
CA LEU A 438 11.48 -38.40 1.99
C LEU A 438 12.63 -37.74 1.22
N ARG A 439 13.73 -38.46 0.93
CA ARG A 439 14.81 -37.96 0.08
C ARG A 439 14.32 -37.63 -1.33
N GLN A 440 13.54 -38.53 -1.94
CA GLN A 440 12.98 -38.32 -3.26
C GLN A 440 12.04 -37.11 -3.28
N ALA A 441 11.12 -36.99 -2.31
CA ALA A 441 10.24 -35.82 -2.21
C ALA A 441 11.01 -34.50 -2.01
N ILE A 442 12.13 -34.49 -1.26
CA ILE A 442 13.00 -33.32 -1.12
C ILE A 442 13.71 -32.98 -2.45
N GLU A 443 14.12 -33.99 -3.22
CA GLU A 443 14.76 -33.82 -4.53
C GLU A 443 13.77 -33.32 -5.59
N ASP A 444 12.57 -33.90 -5.65
CA ASP A 444 11.45 -33.44 -6.48
C ASP A 444 11.07 -31.98 -6.15
N LEU A 445 10.87 -31.63 -4.87
CA LEU A 445 10.62 -30.25 -4.43
C LEU A 445 11.78 -29.30 -4.75
N THR A 446 13.02 -29.79 -4.78
CA THR A 446 14.19 -28.98 -5.17
C THR A 446 14.18 -28.69 -6.68
N VAL A 447 13.76 -29.65 -7.50
CA VAL A 447 13.56 -29.48 -8.96
C VAL A 447 12.37 -28.55 -9.23
N GLU A 448 11.25 -28.68 -8.53
CA GLU A 448 10.11 -27.76 -8.64
C GLU A 448 10.51 -26.33 -8.27
N ARG A 449 11.24 -26.14 -7.15
CA ARG A 449 11.73 -24.82 -6.75
C ARG A 449 12.65 -24.20 -7.80
N GLU A 450 13.57 -24.97 -8.37
CA GLU A 450 14.52 -24.44 -9.37
C GLU A 450 13.84 -24.17 -10.73
N THR A 451 12.85 -24.98 -11.14
CA THR A 451 12.06 -24.71 -12.35
C THR A 451 11.08 -23.54 -12.19
N LEU A 452 10.49 -23.34 -11.00
CA LEU A 452 9.72 -22.14 -10.67
C LEU A 452 10.60 -20.89 -10.70
N LYS A 453 11.80 -20.95 -10.10
CA LYS A 453 12.80 -19.88 -10.16
C LYS A 453 13.19 -19.55 -11.61
N GLN A 454 13.48 -20.55 -12.45
CA GLN A 454 13.77 -20.33 -13.86
C GLN A 454 12.61 -19.68 -14.63
N ARG A 455 11.34 -20.03 -14.32
CA ARG A 455 10.16 -19.34 -14.89
C ARG A 455 10.08 -17.87 -14.44
N MET A 456 10.37 -17.59 -13.17
CA MET A 456 10.39 -16.21 -12.64
C MET A 456 11.53 -15.40 -13.27
N ASP A 457 12.74 -15.96 -13.39
CA ASP A 457 13.86 -15.33 -14.09
C ASP A 457 13.55 -15.05 -15.57
N GLN A 458 12.86 -15.98 -16.26
CA GLN A 458 12.38 -15.78 -17.63
C GLN A 458 11.32 -14.67 -17.72
N GLN A 459 10.36 -14.61 -16.80
CA GLN A 459 9.36 -13.55 -16.74
C GLN A 459 10.00 -12.18 -16.48
N VAL A 460 10.87 -12.08 -15.47
CA VAL A 460 11.63 -10.86 -15.15
C VAL A 460 12.45 -10.39 -16.34
N ASN A 461 13.11 -11.30 -17.07
CA ASN A 461 13.86 -10.93 -18.27
C ASN A 461 12.94 -10.52 -19.43
N SER A 462 11.78 -11.16 -19.62
CA SER A 462 10.82 -10.74 -20.64
C SER A 462 10.24 -9.34 -20.37
N PHE A 463 9.97 -9.00 -19.10
CA PHE A 463 9.52 -7.66 -18.72
C PHE A 463 10.64 -6.63 -18.90
N LYS A 464 11.90 -6.96 -18.59
CA LYS A 464 13.06 -6.08 -18.88
C LYS A 464 13.19 -5.80 -20.38
N THR A 465 13.06 -6.82 -21.23
CA THR A 465 13.09 -6.65 -22.69
C THR A 465 11.93 -5.77 -23.17
N GLN A 466 10.70 -6.03 -22.71
CA GLN A 466 9.53 -5.21 -23.07
C GLN A 466 9.66 -3.75 -22.59
N LEU A 467 10.32 -3.51 -21.44
CA LEU A 467 10.60 -2.16 -20.96
C LEU A 467 11.60 -1.47 -21.90
N ALA A 468 12.74 -2.11 -22.19
CA ALA A 468 13.76 -1.58 -23.09
C ALA A 468 13.25 -1.35 -24.53
N GLU A 469 12.39 -2.23 -25.04
CA GLU A 469 11.70 -2.05 -26.33
C GLU A 469 10.77 -0.84 -26.32
N LYS A 470 10.04 -0.60 -25.22
CA LYS A 470 9.18 0.57 -25.08
C LYS A 470 9.99 1.85 -24.89
N ASP A 471 11.06 1.83 -24.11
CA ASP A 471 11.94 2.98 -23.87
C ASP A 471 12.63 3.40 -25.17
N ALA A 472 13.26 2.46 -25.89
CA ALA A 472 13.80 2.71 -27.24
C ALA A 472 12.72 3.19 -28.21
N GLY A 473 11.52 2.60 -28.16
CA GLY A 473 10.36 3.05 -28.92
C GLY A 473 9.79 4.40 -28.49
N PHE A 474 10.12 4.93 -27.31
CA PHE A 474 9.82 6.31 -26.90
C PHE A 474 10.93 7.26 -27.36
N GLU A 475 12.21 6.88 -27.20
CA GLU A 475 13.36 7.63 -27.71
C GLU A 475 13.28 7.86 -29.22
N GLU A 476 12.94 6.82 -30.02
CA GLU A 476 12.76 6.96 -31.47
C GLU A 476 11.61 7.91 -31.83
N ARG A 477 10.48 7.83 -31.12
CA ARG A 477 9.35 8.75 -31.33
C ARG A 477 9.70 10.20 -30.95
N LEU A 478 10.44 10.41 -29.87
CA LEU A 478 10.91 11.74 -29.46
C LEU A 478 11.94 12.28 -30.46
N ALA A 479 12.91 11.48 -30.88
CA ALA A 479 13.89 11.85 -31.90
C ALA A 479 13.22 12.21 -33.24
N GLN A 480 12.20 11.45 -33.65
CA GLN A 480 11.43 11.73 -34.87
C GLN A 480 10.57 13.00 -34.72
N GLN A 481 9.95 13.24 -33.56
CA GLN A 481 9.23 14.50 -33.28
C GLN A 481 10.15 15.72 -33.30
N VAL A 482 11.34 15.64 -32.69
CA VAL A 482 12.37 16.69 -32.75
C VAL A 482 12.80 16.95 -34.19
N LYS A 483 13.09 15.88 -34.95
CA LYS A 483 13.50 15.96 -36.36
C LYS A 483 12.44 16.57 -37.27
N ASP A 484 11.15 16.32 -37.03
CA ASP A 484 10.06 16.92 -37.78
C ASP A 484 9.71 18.34 -37.30
N ALA A 485 10.02 18.70 -36.04
CA ALA A 485 9.99 20.08 -35.56
C ALA A 485 11.12 20.91 -36.18
N ASP A 486 12.35 20.40 -36.23
CA ASP A 486 13.49 21.04 -36.89
C ASP A 486 13.22 21.28 -38.39
N LYS A 487 12.67 20.29 -39.11
CA LYS A 487 12.24 20.49 -40.51
C LYS A 487 11.26 21.65 -40.66
N LYS A 488 10.27 21.76 -39.77
CA LYS A 488 9.28 22.85 -39.79
C LYS A 488 9.95 24.19 -39.52
N LEU A 489 10.79 24.29 -38.49
CA LEU A 489 11.55 25.50 -38.17
C LEU A 489 12.49 25.91 -39.31
N GLN A 490 13.08 24.94 -40.02
CA GLN A 490 13.91 25.19 -41.19
C GLN A 490 13.06 25.69 -42.38
N GLN A 491 11.91 25.06 -42.66
CA GLN A 491 10.96 25.53 -43.68
C GLN A 491 10.42 26.94 -43.40
N THR A 492 10.08 27.27 -42.15
CA THR A 492 9.68 28.62 -41.74
C THR A 492 10.83 29.61 -41.96
N ARG A 493 12.05 29.30 -41.53
CA ARG A 493 13.23 30.15 -41.76
C ARG A 493 13.54 30.38 -43.23
N ASP A 494 13.37 29.37 -44.08
CA ASP A 494 13.60 29.50 -45.52
C ASP A 494 12.49 30.34 -46.20
N LEU A 495 11.23 30.24 -45.74
CA LEU A 495 10.12 31.12 -46.15
C LEU A 495 10.33 32.57 -45.69
N ASP A 496 10.64 32.79 -44.41
CA ASP A 496 10.96 34.11 -43.84
C ASP A 496 12.11 34.77 -44.63
N ARG A 497 13.12 33.98 -45.00
CA ARG A 497 14.27 34.43 -45.79
C ARG A 497 13.90 34.74 -47.24
N GLN A 498 12.96 34.01 -47.85
CA GLN A 498 12.41 34.35 -49.17
C GLN A 498 11.63 35.66 -49.11
N MET A 499 10.69 35.81 -48.16
CA MET A 499 9.92 37.05 -48.00
C MET A 499 10.82 38.26 -47.69
N ALA A 500 11.85 38.09 -46.85
CA ALA A 500 12.85 39.13 -46.60
C ALA A 500 13.67 39.48 -47.86
N ALA A 501 13.98 38.50 -48.71
CA ALA A 501 14.66 38.76 -49.98
C ALA A 501 13.76 39.46 -51.02
N GLU A 502 12.47 39.09 -51.09
CA GLU A 502 11.48 39.71 -51.98
C GLU A 502 11.16 41.15 -51.57
N THR A 503 10.91 41.42 -50.29
CA THR A 503 10.73 42.80 -49.78
C THR A 503 11.98 43.65 -49.99
N LEU A 504 13.19 43.10 -49.79
CA LEU A 504 14.44 43.80 -50.11
C LEU A 504 14.59 44.07 -51.61
N ALA A 505 14.11 43.18 -52.49
CA ALA A 505 14.12 43.38 -53.93
C ALA A 505 13.11 44.45 -54.36
N ALA A 506 11.89 44.42 -53.81
CA ALA A 506 10.85 45.42 -54.03
C ALA A 506 11.33 46.82 -53.59
N ALA A 507 11.81 46.97 -52.36
CA ALA A 507 12.35 48.24 -51.85
C ALA A 507 13.54 48.76 -52.67
N LYS A 508 14.41 47.87 -53.19
CA LYS A 508 15.49 48.26 -54.13
C LYS A 508 14.97 48.69 -55.50
N GLN A 509 13.82 48.20 -55.94
CA GLN A 509 13.20 48.59 -57.20
C GLN A 509 12.43 49.90 -57.05
N GLU A 510 11.71 50.09 -55.95
CA GLU A 510 11.07 51.37 -55.59
C GLU A 510 12.11 52.49 -55.45
N LEU A 511 13.21 52.24 -54.72
CA LEU A 511 14.29 53.21 -54.56
C LEU A 511 14.95 53.59 -55.90
N LYS A 512 15.06 52.65 -56.85
CA LYS A 512 15.52 52.94 -58.21
C LYS A 512 14.52 53.81 -58.97
N LEU A 513 13.24 53.45 -58.97
CA LEU A 513 12.20 54.21 -59.66
C LEU A 513 12.06 55.64 -59.09
N ALA A 514 12.20 55.79 -57.77
CA ALA A 514 12.26 57.10 -57.12
C ALA A 514 13.50 57.90 -57.57
N HIS A 515 14.68 57.28 -57.57
CA HIS A 515 15.91 57.92 -58.03
C HIS A 515 15.87 58.32 -59.52
N ASP A 516 15.36 57.44 -60.40
CA ASP A 516 15.20 57.71 -61.83
C ASP A 516 14.19 58.85 -62.07
N ALA A 517 13.14 58.96 -61.24
CA ALA A 517 12.18 60.07 -61.27
C ALA A 517 12.76 61.39 -60.74
N GLU A 518 13.52 61.37 -59.64
CA GLU A 518 14.26 62.54 -59.13
C GLU A 518 15.30 63.03 -60.15
N LEU A 519 16.03 62.11 -60.79
CA LEU A 519 17.05 62.43 -61.78
C LEU A 519 16.40 62.99 -63.07
N SER A 520 15.27 62.43 -63.49
CA SER A 520 14.46 62.99 -64.59
C SER A 520 13.93 64.40 -64.26
N ARG A 521 13.47 64.62 -63.03
CA ARG A 521 13.03 65.93 -62.54
C ARG A 521 14.19 66.93 -62.49
N ALA A 522 15.35 66.55 -61.97
CA ALA A 522 16.54 67.41 -61.92
C ALA A 522 17.06 67.75 -63.33
N VAL A 523 16.94 66.84 -64.30
CA VAL A 523 17.20 67.12 -65.73
C VAL A 523 16.19 68.12 -66.30
N PHE A 524 14.90 67.98 -66.00
CA PHE A 524 13.87 68.94 -66.43
C PHE A 524 14.07 70.34 -65.80
N GLU A 525 14.36 70.41 -64.50
CA GLU A 525 14.66 71.67 -63.80
C GLU A 525 15.93 72.33 -64.34
N ARG A 526 17.00 71.53 -64.62
CA ARG A 526 18.20 72.00 -65.33
C ARG A 526 17.85 72.58 -66.69
N ASP A 527 17.04 71.89 -67.49
CA ASP A 527 16.74 72.30 -68.87
C ASP A 527 15.79 73.51 -68.92
N SER A 528 14.89 73.69 -67.93
CA SER A 528 14.14 74.93 -67.72
C SER A 528 15.07 76.10 -67.42
N VAL A 529 15.99 75.94 -66.45
CA VAL A 529 16.96 76.98 -66.09
C VAL A 529 17.93 77.28 -67.26
N GLN A 530 18.30 76.27 -68.04
CA GLN A 530 19.07 76.43 -69.27
C GLN A 530 18.29 77.27 -70.30
N GLN A 531 16.99 77.01 -70.48
CA GLN A 531 16.12 77.75 -71.39
C GLN A 531 15.83 79.19 -70.91
N GLU A 532 15.69 79.40 -69.61
CA GLU A 532 15.66 80.73 -68.98
C GLU A 532 16.98 81.48 -69.21
N MET A 533 18.13 80.81 -69.10
CA MET A 533 19.43 81.41 -69.40
C MET A 533 19.59 81.72 -70.90
N GLU A 534 19.13 80.86 -71.80
CA GLU A 534 19.13 81.10 -73.26
C GLU A 534 18.21 82.28 -73.63
N THR A 535 17.03 82.38 -73.02
CA THR A 535 16.11 83.50 -73.27
C THR A 535 16.60 84.81 -72.65
N LEU A 536 17.23 84.79 -71.46
CA LEU A 536 17.92 85.94 -70.89
C LEU A 536 19.12 86.38 -71.75
N LYS A 537 19.93 85.45 -72.27
CA LYS A 537 20.99 85.76 -73.25
C LYS A 537 20.40 86.41 -74.50
N ALA A 538 19.30 85.88 -75.04
CA ALA A 538 18.65 86.42 -76.23
C ALA A 538 18.03 87.81 -75.99
N GLN A 539 17.47 88.06 -74.81
CA GLN A 539 17.01 89.38 -74.39
C GLN A 539 18.18 90.36 -74.25
N LEU A 540 19.31 89.93 -73.66
CA LEU A 540 20.52 90.74 -73.52
C LEU A 540 21.19 91.04 -74.86
N THR A 541 21.25 90.10 -75.82
CA THR A 541 21.73 90.40 -77.17
C THR A 541 20.74 91.26 -77.95
N ALA A 542 19.43 91.10 -77.79
CA ALA A 542 18.44 92.00 -78.37
C ALA A 542 18.56 93.44 -77.81
N GLN A 543 18.76 93.59 -76.49
CA GLN A 543 19.03 94.88 -75.85
C GLN A 543 20.37 95.48 -76.30
N LEU A 544 21.42 94.67 -76.46
CA LEU A 544 22.73 95.10 -76.94
C LEU A 544 22.68 95.53 -78.42
N LEU A 545 21.90 94.84 -79.25
CA LEU A 545 21.69 95.18 -80.67
C LEU A 545 20.80 96.44 -80.80
N ALA A 546 19.78 96.59 -79.95
CA ALA A 546 19.01 97.83 -79.83
C ALA A 546 19.90 99.01 -79.37
N ALA A 547 20.79 98.78 -78.40
CA ALA A 547 21.79 99.76 -77.98
C ALA A 547 22.81 100.07 -79.09
N GLN A 548 23.20 99.11 -79.93
CA GLN A 548 24.04 99.36 -81.11
C GLN A 548 23.32 100.15 -82.22
N ASN A 549 22.00 99.95 -82.38
CA ASN A 549 21.18 100.78 -83.27
C ASN A 549 21.04 102.22 -82.73
N GLU A 550 20.99 102.41 -81.41
CA GLU A 550 21.03 103.74 -80.80
C GLU A 550 22.44 104.36 -80.84
N VAL A 551 23.50 103.56 -80.67
CA VAL A 551 24.89 104.01 -80.85
C VAL A 551 25.13 104.46 -82.29
N THR A 552 24.68 103.73 -83.31
CA THR A 552 24.80 104.19 -84.71
C THR A 552 23.97 105.45 -85.00
N ARG A 553 22.85 105.66 -84.29
CA ARG A 553 22.10 106.94 -84.31
C ARG A 553 22.90 108.09 -83.68
N LEU A 554 23.67 107.80 -82.64
CA LEU A 554 24.54 108.77 -81.94
C LEU A 554 25.87 109.01 -82.67
N GLU A 555 26.46 108.01 -83.34
CA GLU A 555 27.66 108.13 -84.18
C GLU A 555 27.45 109.11 -85.34
N GLN A 556 26.23 109.19 -85.86
CA GLN A 556 25.82 110.18 -86.88
C GLN A 556 25.80 111.63 -86.33
N ILE A 557 25.73 111.81 -85.00
CA ILE A 557 25.69 113.12 -84.31
C ILE A 557 27.09 113.48 -83.74
N VAL A 558 27.85 112.48 -83.27
CA VAL A 558 29.20 112.64 -82.71
C VAL A 558 30.24 112.97 -83.79
N LYS A 559 29.90 112.82 -85.07
CA LYS A 559 30.80 113.09 -86.21
C LYS A 559 31.20 114.56 -86.38
N ASP A 560 30.48 115.49 -85.73
CA ASP A 560 30.72 116.94 -85.76
C ASP A 560 31.39 117.48 -84.46
N SER A 561 31.96 116.63 -83.60
CA SER A 561 32.66 117.06 -82.36
C SER A 561 33.93 116.27 -82.06
N GLU A 562 35.07 116.96 -81.91
CA GLU A 562 36.41 116.36 -81.79
C GLU A 562 36.90 116.10 -80.35
N GLN A 563 37.70 115.03 -80.20
CA GLN A 563 38.81 114.82 -79.24
C GLN A 563 38.55 114.88 -77.70
N GLY A 564 38.82 113.75 -77.01
CA GLY A 564 38.92 113.66 -75.53
C GLY A 564 39.39 112.28 -75.04
N LEU A 565 40.13 112.20 -73.91
CA LEU A 565 40.83 110.99 -73.42
C LEU A 565 40.36 110.52 -72.02
N GLY A 566 40.04 109.22 -71.88
CA GLY A 566 40.14 108.43 -70.62
C GLY A 566 39.20 108.81 -69.45
N THR A 567 39.16 108.10 -68.31
CA THR A 567 39.75 106.80 -67.90
C THR A 567 38.89 106.13 -66.79
N VAL A 568 39.00 104.79 -66.66
CA VAL A 568 38.51 103.87 -65.59
C VAL A 568 38.24 104.46 -64.18
N SER A 569 37.11 104.08 -63.54
CA SER A 569 37.02 103.72 -62.08
C SER A 569 35.59 103.32 -61.61
N SER A 570 35.23 102.02 -61.60
CA SER A 570 33.97 101.58 -60.93
C SER A 570 33.88 100.11 -60.48
N GLN A 571 34.66 99.18 -61.05
CA GLN A 571 34.50 97.73 -60.79
C GLN A 571 35.30 97.18 -59.58
N VAL A 572 36.10 98.01 -58.89
CA VAL A 572 37.01 97.56 -57.81
C VAL A 572 36.39 97.65 -56.40
N SER A 573 35.28 98.39 -56.25
CA SER A 573 34.54 98.51 -54.98
C SER A 573 33.62 97.31 -54.71
N SER A 574 32.79 96.94 -55.69
CA SER A 574 31.79 95.87 -55.54
C SER A 574 32.41 94.50 -55.22
N MET A 575 33.56 94.17 -55.81
CA MET A 575 34.28 92.92 -55.50
C MET A 575 34.77 92.86 -54.04
N LYS A 576 35.10 94.00 -53.41
CA LYS A 576 35.52 94.03 -52.00
C LYS A 576 34.34 93.81 -51.05
N GLU A 577 33.17 94.36 -51.36
CA GLU A 577 31.95 94.10 -50.58
C GLU A 577 31.48 92.65 -50.72
N ALA A 578 31.59 92.06 -51.92
CA ALA A 578 31.26 90.65 -52.15
C ALA A 578 32.14 89.71 -51.30
N MET A 579 33.46 89.95 -51.24
CA MET A 579 34.35 89.16 -50.38
C MET A 579 34.01 89.33 -48.89
N ALA A 580 33.65 90.53 -48.44
CA ALA A 580 33.30 90.79 -47.04
C ALA A 580 31.99 90.10 -46.60
N ARG A 581 31.00 89.98 -47.49
CA ARG A 581 29.76 89.23 -47.22
C ARG A 581 30.04 87.72 -47.11
N LEU A 582 30.85 87.18 -48.03
CA LEU A 582 31.21 85.76 -48.02
C LEU A 582 32.02 85.36 -46.78
N THR A 583 32.91 86.19 -46.24
CA THR A 583 33.56 85.88 -44.94
C THR A 583 32.58 85.94 -43.77
N ALA A 584 31.64 86.88 -43.75
CA ALA A 584 30.63 86.97 -42.69
C ALA A 584 29.70 85.73 -42.65
N GLU A 585 29.32 85.20 -43.81
CA GLU A 585 28.54 83.96 -43.91
C GLU A 585 29.36 82.71 -43.52
N LEU A 586 30.65 82.68 -43.84
CA LEU A 586 31.57 81.60 -43.43
C LEU A 586 31.79 81.59 -41.91
N ASP A 587 31.90 82.75 -41.28
CA ASP A 587 32.06 82.85 -39.83
C ASP A 587 30.73 82.64 -39.07
N LYS A 588 29.59 83.01 -39.66
CA LYS A 588 28.26 82.62 -39.16
C LYS A 588 28.07 81.09 -39.17
N THR A 589 28.35 80.43 -40.30
CA THR A 589 28.21 78.97 -40.41
C THR A 589 29.21 78.23 -39.51
N ARG A 590 30.41 78.77 -39.28
CA ARG A 590 31.35 78.28 -38.25
C ARG A 590 30.80 78.42 -36.83
N ALA A 591 30.16 79.54 -36.49
CA ALA A 591 29.54 79.73 -35.18
C ALA A 591 28.38 78.74 -34.97
N GLU A 592 27.51 78.59 -35.96
CA GLU A 592 26.40 77.62 -35.95
C GLU A 592 26.94 76.19 -35.79
N LEU A 593 27.97 75.80 -36.54
CA LEU A 593 28.64 74.50 -36.40
C LEU A 593 29.17 74.25 -34.98
N GLN A 594 29.71 75.26 -34.30
CA GLN A 594 30.13 75.14 -32.90
C GLN A 594 28.94 75.03 -31.93
N THR A 595 27.79 75.67 -32.20
CA THR A 595 26.56 75.43 -31.41
C THR A 595 26.02 74.01 -31.60
N TYR A 596 26.11 73.44 -32.81
CA TYR A 596 25.75 72.04 -33.04
C TYR A 596 26.74 71.08 -32.38
N LYS A 597 28.05 71.38 -32.42
CA LYS A 597 29.08 70.55 -31.78
C LYS A 597 28.98 70.55 -30.25
N THR A 598 28.63 71.67 -29.64
CA THR A 598 28.36 71.76 -28.18
C THR A 598 27.05 71.09 -27.80
N LYS A 599 25.99 71.17 -28.62
CA LYS A 599 24.76 70.37 -28.45
C LYS A 599 25.02 68.86 -28.56
N ALA A 600 25.84 68.42 -29.52
CA ALA A 600 26.22 67.01 -29.67
C ALA A 600 26.95 66.49 -28.43
N ALA A 601 27.99 67.21 -27.96
CA ALA A 601 28.71 66.86 -26.74
C ALA A 601 27.80 66.85 -25.49
N ALA A 602 26.79 67.72 -25.41
CA ALA A 602 25.80 67.70 -24.34
C ALA A 602 24.88 66.47 -24.40
N LEU A 603 24.50 66.02 -25.59
CA LEU A 603 23.71 64.78 -25.79
C LEU A 603 24.54 63.52 -25.51
N GLU A 604 25.82 63.49 -25.89
CA GLU A 604 26.78 62.42 -25.53
C GLU A 604 26.97 62.33 -24.00
N ALA A 605 27.09 63.47 -23.32
CA ALA A 605 27.16 63.54 -21.86
C ALA A 605 25.84 63.10 -21.18
N GLN A 606 24.68 63.36 -21.80
CA GLN A 606 23.40 62.85 -21.31
C GLN A 606 23.25 61.34 -21.54
N LEU A 607 23.65 60.82 -22.70
CA LEU A 607 23.60 59.39 -23.04
C LEU A 607 24.48 58.55 -22.11
N SER A 608 25.75 58.95 -21.93
CA SER A 608 26.66 58.27 -21.00
C SER A 608 26.16 58.29 -19.55
N LYS A 609 25.58 59.42 -19.10
CA LYS A 609 24.94 59.51 -17.78
C LYS A 609 23.73 58.59 -17.67
N LEU A 610 22.91 58.47 -18.72
CA LEU A 610 21.76 57.58 -18.76
C LEU A 610 22.20 56.10 -18.72
N GLN A 611 23.21 55.72 -19.50
CA GLN A 611 23.83 54.39 -19.48
C GLN A 611 24.34 54.04 -18.08
N ILE A 612 25.10 54.92 -17.43
CA ILE A 612 25.58 54.70 -16.05
C ILE A 612 24.42 54.47 -15.07
N THR A 613 23.31 55.22 -15.19
CA THR A 613 22.13 54.98 -14.34
C THR A 613 21.35 53.71 -14.70
N HIS A 614 21.41 53.25 -15.95
CA HIS A 614 20.79 52.01 -16.39
C HIS A 614 21.59 50.80 -15.90
N ASP A 615 22.91 50.81 -16.07
CA ASP A 615 23.83 49.76 -15.63
C ASP A 615 23.87 49.63 -14.10
N ALA A 616 23.69 50.74 -13.37
CA ALA A 616 23.50 50.73 -11.93
C ALA A 616 22.20 49.99 -11.53
N LYS A 617 21.08 50.30 -12.19
CA LYS A 617 19.78 49.64 -11.94
C LYS A 617 19.79 48.16 -12.35
N LEU A 618 20.48 47.79 -13.44
CA LEU A 618 20.65 46.39 -13.80
C LEU A 618 21.39 45.64 -12.68
N LYS A 619 22.50 46.18 -12.18
CA LYS A 619 23.26 45.56 -11.08
C LYS A 619 22.47 45.49 -9.77
N GLU A 620 21.66 46.51 -9.47
CA GLU A 620 20.74 46.55 -8.34
C GLU A 620 19.69 45.42 -8.44
N MET A 621 19.02 45.30 -9.60
CA MET A 621 18.08 44.21 -9.88
C MET A 621 18.75 42.83 -9.87
N GLU A 622 19.97 42.69 -10.39
CA GLU A 622 20.76 41.46 -10.30
C GLU A 622 21.10 41.08 -8.86
N THR A 623 21.42 42.04 -7.99
CA THR A 623 21.61 41.77 -6.54
C THR A 623 20.31 41.40 -5.86
N ASP A 624 19.19 42.01 -6.23
CA ASP A 624 17.86 41.69 -5.69
C ASP A 624 17.39 40.29 -6.11
N HIS A 625 17.54 39.93 -7.38
CA HIS A 625 17.22 38.58 -7.86
C HIS A 625 18.12 37.52 -7.21
N ARG A 626 19.43 37.79 -7.06
CA ARG A 626 20.38 36.88 -6.40
C ARG A 626 20.07 36.67 -4.93
N THR A 627 19.81 37.75 -4.18
CA THR A 627 19.46 37.64 -2.75
C THR A 627 18.10 36.97 -2.52
N ARG A 628 17.12 37.19 -3.41
CA ARG A 628 15.84 36.45 -3.39
C ARG A 628 16.03 34.97 -3.69
N LEU A 629 16.87 34.59 -4.65
CA LEU A 629 17.22 33.19 -4.94
C LEU A 629 17.95 32.53 -3.77
N GLU A 630 18.91 33.21 -3.16
CA GLU A 630 19.58 32.74 -1.94
C GLU A 630 18.60 32.59 -0.76
N SER A 631 17.65 33.51 -0.60
CA SER A 631 16.63 33.45 0.45
C SER A 631 15.70 32.26 0.24
N LEU A 632 15.22 32.05 -0.99
CA LEU A 632 14.37 30.91 -1.35
C LEU A 632 15.11 29.58 -1.17
N SER A 633 16.39 29.49 -1.55
CA SER A 633 17.23 28.31 -1.33
C SER A 633 17.40 28.01 0.17
N LYS A 634 17.69 29.03 1.00
CA LYS A 634 17.79 28.89 2.46
C LYS A 634 16.45 28.48 3.08
N GLU A 635 15.32 28.96 2.54
CA GLU A 635 13.99 28.58 2.99
C GLU A 635 13.62 27.14 2.58
N THR A 636 13.93 26.70 1.35
CA THR A 636 13.74 25.30 0.94
C THR A 636 14.60 24.36 1.77
N ASP A 637 15.85 24.72 2.04
CA ASP A 637 16.75 23.95 2.92
C ASP A 637 16.22 23.84 4.34
N ALA A 638 15.66 24.92 4.89
CA ALA A 638 15.03 24.92 6.21
C ALA A 638 13.77 24.05 6.25
N ARG A 639 12.91 24.16 5.24
CA ARG A 639 11.71 23.31 5.08
C ARG A 639 12.09 21.83 4.96
N TRP A 640 13.10 21.48 4.14
CA TRP A 640 13.59 20.11 4.02
C TRP A 640 14.18 19.58 5.33
N LYS A 641 14.97 20.38 6.06
CA LYS A 641 15.52 19.98 7.37
C LYS A 641 14.40 19.73 8.40
N GLU A 642 13.38 20.57 8.43
CA GLU A 642 12.25 20.40 9.37
C GLU A 642 11.37 19.20 8.98
N THR A 643 11.05 19.00 7.69
CA THR A 643 10.35 17.78 7.24
C THR A 643 11.13 16.52 7.61
N MET A 644 12.44 16.48 7.32
CA MET A 644 13.27 15.32 7.66
C MET A 644 13.38 15.11 9.18
N ARG A 645 13.38 16.17 9.99
CA ARG A 645 13.29 16.08 11.45
C ARG A 645 11.96 15.47 11.88
N VAL A 646 10.84 15.97 11.37
CA VAL A 646 9.49 15.49 11.70
C VAL A 646 9.29 14.03 11.30
N GLU A 647 9.72 13.60 10.12
CA GLU A 647 9.65 12.18 9.73
C GLU A 647 10.59 11.30 10.58
N CYS A 648 11.79 11.77 10.94
CA CYS A 648 12.65 11.05 11.88
C CYS A 648 12.02 10.94 13.28
N ASP A 649 11.34 11.98 13.76
CA ASP A 649 10.68 11.98 15.07
C ASP A 649 9.42 11.09 15.06
N LYS A 650 8.68 11.02 13.93
CA LYS A 650 7.60 10.03 13.73
C LYS A 650 8.12 8.61 13.74
N LEU A 651 9.12 8.27 12.92
CA LEU A 651 9.70 6.93 12.84
C LEU A 651 10.23 6.46 14.21
N ARG A 652 10.79 7.38 15.01
CA ARG A 652 11.15 7.10 16.42
C ARG A 652 9.94 6.76 17.28
N HIS A 653 8.85 7.52 17.18
CA HIS A 653 7.61 7.23 17.91
C HIS A 653 6.97 5.90 17.47
N GLU A 654 6.93 5.62 16.17
CA GLU A 654 6.40 4.37 15.62
C GLU A 654 7.19 3.15 16.10
N ILE A 655 8.53 3.21 16.06
CA ILE A 655 9.40 2.14 16.58
C ILE A 655 9.23 1.97 18.10
N THR A 656 9.08 3.05 18.89
CA THR A 656 8.82 2.91 20.33
C THR A 656 7.42 2.39 20.64
N ALA A 657 6.41 2.79 19.87
CA ALA A 657 5.04 2.30 20.01
C ALA A 657 4.94 0.80 19.68
N GLN A 658 5.51 0.38 18.54
CA GLN A 658 5.63 -1.03 18.16
C GLN A 658 6.30 -1.85 19.28
N LYS A 659 7.46 -1.39 19.77
CA LYS A 659 8.18 -2.07 20.86
C LYS A 659 7.36 -2.18 22.15
N ASP A 660 6.62 -1.13 22.53
CA ASP A 660 5.79 -1.18 23.74
C ASP A 660 4.50 -2.00 23.54
N ASP A 661 3.97 -2.09 22.32
CA ASP A 661 2.83 -2.96 21.98
C ASP A 661 3.24 -4.44 21.85
N GLU A 662 4.38 -4.75 21.25
CA GLU A 662 5.02 -6.07 21.30
C GLU A 662 5.26 -6.51 22.75
N LYS A 663 5.77 -5.61 23.59
CA LYS A 663 5.98 -5.86 25.02
C LYS A 663 4.67 -6.09 25.76
N LYS A 664 3.60 -5.34 25.47
CA LYS A 664 2.25 -5.61 26.01
C LYS A 664 1.75 -6.99 25.57
N ALA A 665 1.86 -7.32 24.27
CA ALA A 665 1.43 -8.60 23.73
C ALA A 665 2.17 -9.78 24.38
N ALA A 666 3.50 -9.69 24.51
CA ALA A 666 4.32 -10.66 25.21
C ALA A 666 3.92 -10.82 26.70
N LEU A 667 3.65 -9.71 27.40
CA LEU A 667 3.18 -9.75 28.79
C LEU A 667 1.77 -10.37 28.92
N THR A 668 0.84 -10.07 28.01
CA THR A 668 -0.49 -10.70 28.01
C THR A 668 -0.43 -12.18 27.66
N HIS A 669 0.46 -12.59 26.75
CA HIS A 669 0.69 -13.98 26.42
C HIS A 669 1.28 -14.75 27.60
N LEU A 670 2.28 -14.18 28.29
CA LEU A 670 2.86 -14.75 29.51
C LEU A 670 1.84 -14.83 30.66
N SER A 671 0.94 -13.86 30.81
CA SER A 671 -0.16 -13.98 31.78
C SER A 671 -1.11 -15.12 31.39
N SER A 672 -1.53 -15.20 30.12
CA SER A 672 -2.42 -16.26 29.63
C SER A 672 -1.83 -17.66 29.84
N LEU A 673 -0.53 -17.85 29.54
CA LEU A 673 0.18 -19.11 29.82
C LEU A 673 0.20 -19.42 31.31
N LYS A 674 0.57 -18.46 32.17
CA LYS A 674 0.58 -18.64 33.62
C LYS A 674 -0.82 -18.98 34.17
N ASP A 675 -1.87 -18.35 33.65
CA ASP A 675 -3.24 -18.61 34.08
C ASP A 675 -3.74 -19.99 33.58
N GLN A 676 -3.28 -20.44 32.39
CA GLN A 676 -3.48 -21.82 31.90
C GLN A 676 -2.72 -22.86 32.74
N GLU A 677 -1.46 -22.59 33.12
CA GLU A 677 -0.67 -23.45 34.02
C GLU A 677 -1.36 -23.57 35.39
N ILE A 678 -1.83 -22.46 35.96
CA ILE A 678 -2.59 -22.44 37.22
C ILE A 678 -3.89 -23.23 37.07
N ALA A 679 -4.60 -23.12 35.94
CA ALA A 679 -5.82 -23.88 35.68
C ALA A 679 -5.53 -25.39 35.53
N ALA A 680 -4.46 -25.78 34.84
CA ALA A 680 -4.05 -27.17 34.67
C ALA A 680 -3.62 -27.80 36.00
N VAL A 681 -2.83 -27.09 36.82
CA VAL A 681 -2.45 -27.52 38.17
C VAL A 681 -3.68 -27.66 39.08
N ARG A 682 -4.63 -26.73 39.02
CA ARG A 682 -5.90 -26.85 39.75
C ARG A 682 -6.70 -28.07 39.31
N ALA A 683 -6.91 -28.27 38.01
CA ALA A 683 -7.62 -29.44 37.49
C ALA A 683 -6.93 -30.76 37.87
N GLY A 684 -5.59 -30.80 37.91
CA GLY A 684 -4.83 -31.94 38.41
C GLY A 684 -5.06 -32.20 39.91
N LEU A 685 -5.05 -31.15 40.74
CA LEU A 685 -5.35 -31.25 42.17
C LEU A 685 -6.81 -31.63 42.44
N ASP A 686 -7.78 -31.08 41.69
CA ASP A 686 -9.19 -31.43 41.79
C ASP A 686 -9.44 -32.88 41.38
N SER A 687 -8.74 -33.38 40.35
CA SER A 687 -8.76 -34.79 39.96
C SER A 687 -8.17 -35.70 41.05
N GLN A 688 -7.06 -35.30 41.69
CA GLN A 688 -6.50 -36.01 42.84
C GLN A 688 -7.45 -35.99 44.06
N LEU A 689 -8.11 -34.87 44.34
CA LEU A 689 -9.11 -34.75 45.40
C LEU A 689 -10.36 -35.62 45.12
N LEU A 690 -10.80 -35.71 43.87
CA LEU A 690 -11.88 -36.62 43.46
C LEU A 690 -11.46 -38.09 43.58
N HIS A 691 -10.24 -38.45 43.20
CA HIS A 691 -9.73 -39.81 43.36
C HIS A 691 -9.59 -40.19 44.85
N LEU A 692 -9.04 -39.31 45.69
CA LEU A 692 -8.95 -39.51 47.13
C LEU A 692 -10.33 -39.61 47.80
N ARG A 693 -11.32 -38.82 47.35
CA ARG A 693 -12.71 -38.98 47.80
C ARG A 693 -13.29 -40.32 47.38
N ALA A 694 -13.12 -40.76 46.13
CA ALA A 694 -13.58 -42.06 45.69
C ALA A 694 -12.90 -43.22 46.46
N GLN A 695 -11.61 -43.10 46.80
CA GLN A 695 -10.93 -44.04 47.69
C GLN A 695 -11.51 -44.01 49.11
N MET A 696 -11.82 -42.83 49.66
CA MET A 696 -12.48 -42.71 50.96
C MET A 696 -13.89 -43.33 50.94
N ASP A 697 -14.69 -43.07 49.90
CA ASP A 697 -16.04 -43.61 49.75
C ASP A 697 -16.04 -45.15 49.58
N GLU A 698 -15.02 -45.71 48.93
CA GLU A 698 -14.87 -47.16 48.79
C GLU A 698 -14.32 -47.82 50.06
N LEU A 699 -13.40 -47.16 50.78
CA LEU A 699 -12.98 -47.59 52.12
C LEU A 699 -14.12 -47.50 53.14
N GLN A 700 -14.98 -46.46 53.02
CA GLN A 700 -16.21 -46.32 53.81
C GLN A 700 -17.17 -47.46 53.49
N ARG A 701 -17.43 -47.76 52.20
CA ARG A 701 -18.20 -48.95 51.80
C ARG A 701 -17.63 -50.26 52.33
N HIS A 702 -16.32 -50.45 52.28
CA HIS A 702 -15.68 -51.65 52.83
C HIS A 702 -15.84 -51.72 54.36
N LEU A 703 -15.74 -50.59 55.06
CA LEU A 703 -15.96 -50.52 56.50
C LEU A 703 -17.42 -50.85 56.84
N ASP A 704 -18.38 -50.20 56.17
CA ASP A 704 -19.82 -50.39 56.35
C ASP A 704 -20.23 -51.84 56.03
N ASN A 705 -19.75 -52.43 54.93
CA ASN A 705 -19.95 -53.84 54.59
C ASN A 705 -19.31 -54.80 55.61
N SER A 706 -18.17 -54.42 56.22
CA SER A 706 -17.57 -55.19 57.31
C SER A 706 -18.32 -55.03 58.64
N HIS A 707 -19.08 -53.94 58.79
CA HIS A 707 -19.95 -53.68 59.94
C HIS A 707 -21.23 -54.51 59.81
N THR A 708 -21.94 -54.42 58.68
CA THR A 708 -23.15 -55.20 58.42
C THR A 708 -22.89 -56.70 58.44
N SER A 709 -21.77 -57.17 57.86
CA SER A 709 -21.39 -58.59 57.95
C SER A 709 -21.10 -59.04 59.40
N ARG A 710 -20.58 -58.17 60.27
CA ARG A 710 -20.39 -58.45 61.70
C ARG A 710 -21.70 -58.41 62.47
N GLU A 711 -22.60 -57.47 62.16
CA GLU A 711 -23.93 -57.38 62.76
C GLU A 711 -24.79 -58.58 62.38
N GLU A 712 -24.77 -59.00 61.11
CA GLU A 712 -25.40 -60.23 60.67
C GLU A 712 -24.87 -61.45 61.41
N ASP A 713 -23.54 -61.58 61.54
CA ASP A 713 -22.94 -62.71 62.25
C ASP A 713 -23.21 -62.65 63.75
N GLN A 714 -23.24 -61.46 64.35
CA GLN A 714 -23.68 -61.26 65.73
C GLN A 714 -25.15 -61.70 65.90
N VAL A 715 -26.06 -61.31 65.01
CA VAL A 715 -27.46 -61.76 65.03
C VAL A 715 -27.58 -63.27 64.84
N LYS A 716 -26.75 -63.89 63.98
CA LYS A 716 -26.66 -65.36 63.85
C LYS A 716 -26.17 -66.02 65.16
N TRP A 717 -25.23 -65.41 65.87
CA TRP A 717 -24.75 -65.89 67.17
C TRP A 717 -25.76 -65.70 68.30
N GLU A 718 -26.46 -64.56 68.35
CA GLU A 718 -27.52 -64.28 69.32
C GLU A 718 -28.71 -65.22 69.11
N ALA A 719 -29.12 -65.46 67.85
CA ALA A 719 -30.16 -66.43 67.53
C ALA A 719 -29.79 -67.86 67.96
N ARG A 720 -28.56 -68.32 67.69
CA ARG A 720 -28.05 -69.61 68.17
C ARG A 720 -27.99 -69.68 69.69
N LEU A 721 -27.55 -68.61 70.35
CA LEU A 721 -27.50 -68.56 71.82
C LEU A 721 -28.90 -68.64 72.44
N GLU A 722 -29.90 -68.02 71.82
CA GLU A 722 -31.29 -68.12 72.29
C GLU A 722 -31.92 -69.48 71.97
N GLU A 723 -31.55 -70.12 70.86
CA GLU A 723 -31.93 -71.51 70.53
C GLU A 723 -31.37 -72.50 71.57
N GLU A 724 -30.08 -72.37 71.92
CA GLU A 724 -29.44 -73.21 72.95
C GLU A 724 -30.00 -72.93 74.35
N LYS A 725 -30.32 -71.67 74.71
CA LYS A 725 -31.07 -71.37 75.93
C LYS A 725 -32.46 -72.01 75.93
N LEU A 726 -33.13 -72.07 74.77
CA LEU A 726 -34.45 -72.71 74.67
C LEU A 726 -34.32 -74.22 74.92
N LYS A 727 -33.35 -74.88 74.28
CA LYS A 727 -33.04 -76.31 74.50
C LYS A 727 -32.71 -76.59 75.97
N LEU A 728 -31.77 -75.86 76.56
CA LEU A 728 -31.41 -75.99 77.99
C LEU A 728 -32.61 -75.78 78.92
N LYS A 729 -33.56 -74.92 78.54
CA LYS A 729 -34.79 -74.67 79.30
C LYS A 729 -35.82 -75.79 79.11
N GLU A 730 -35.91 -76.39 77.94
CA GLU A 730 -36.72 -77.59 77.68
C GLU A 730 -36.12 -78.81 78.38
N GLU A 731 -34.81 -79.02 78.34
CA GLU A 731 -34.08 -80.05 79.08
C GLU A 731 -34.26 -79.91 80.59
N LEU A 732 -34.12 -78.68 81.15
CA LEU A 732 -34.42 -78.41 82.55
C LEU A 732 -35.88 -78.71 82.91
N LEU A 733 -36.82 -78.46 82.00
CA LEU A 733 -38.25 -78.70 82.24
C LEU A 733 -38.61 -80.19 82.08
N GLN A 734 -37.94 -80.92 81.19
CA GLN A 734 -38.00 -82.39 81.10
C GLN A 734 -37.42 -83.02 82.37
N ALA A 735 -36.20 -82.65 82.77
CA ALA A 735 -35.58 -83.12 84.00
C ALA A 735 -36.42 -82.78 85.25
N ALA A 736 -37.00 -81.58 85.32
CA ALA A 736 -37.91 -81.22 86.41
C ALA A 736 -39.19 -82.07 86.41
N ASN A 737 -39.74 -82.43 85.24
CA ASN A 737 -40.87 -83.36 85.13
C ASN A 737 -40.48 -84.80 85.51
N GLU A 738 -39.28 -85.26 85.15
CA GLU A 738 -38.75 -86.57 85.56
C GLU A 738 -38.53 -86.63 87.07
N TYR A 739 -37.91 -85.60 87.67
CA TYR A 739 -37.81 -85.49 89.12
C TYR A 739 -39.18 -85.41 89.80
N ALA A 740 -40.16 -84.69 89.22
CA ALA A 740 -41.53 -84.65 89.75
C ALA A 740 -42.25 -86.00 89.63
N LEU A 741 -41.96 -86.80 88.61
CA LEU A 741 -42.44 -88.19 88.46
C LEU A 741 -41.76 -89.14 89.45
N GLN A 742 -40.45 -88.99 89.67
CA GLN A 742 -39.71 -89.75 90.69
C GLN A 742 -40.18 -89.40 92.10
N VAL A 743 -40.40 -88.12 92.41
CA VAL A 743 -40.99 -87.68 93.69
C VAL A 743 -42.39 -88.27 93.86
N LYS A 744 -43.26 -88.21 92.85
CA LYS A 744 -44.59 -88.86 92.93
C LYS A 744 -44.52 -90.38 93.08
N ALA A 745 -43.53 -91.04 92.47
CA ALA A 745 -43.30 -92.48 92.65
C ALA A 745 -42.83 -92.79 94.09
N MET A 746 -41.93 -91.97 94.65
CA MET A 746 -41.49 -92.06 96.04
C MET A 746 -42.63 -91.76 97.03
N GLU A 747 -43.41 -90.71 96.81
CA GLU A 747 -44.62 -90.39 97.59
C GLU A 747 -45.64 -91.54 97.55
N LYS A 748 -45.83 -92.18 96.39
CA LYS A 748 -46.73 -93.33 96.23
C LYS A 748 -46.19 -94.57 96.94
N LEU A 749 -44.90 -94.88 96.82
CA LEU A 749 -44.25 -95.96 97.58
C LEU A 749 -44.36 -95.72 99.08
N HIS A 750 -44.15 -94.48 99.54
CA HIS A 750 -44.25 -94.13 100.96
C HIS A 750 -45.70 -94.14 101.47
N ALA A 751 -46.68 -93.81 100.62
CA ALA A 751 -48.10 -94.01 100.92
C ALA A 751 -48.46 -95.50 101.00
N GLU A 752 -47.92 -96.33 100.11
CA GLU A 752 -48.09 -97.80 100.12
C GLU A 752 -47.42 -98.44 101.36
N GLU A 753 -46.26 -97.93 101.81
CA GLU A 753 -45.65 -98.31 103.09
C GLU A 753 -46.47 -97.83 104.30
N MET A 754 -47.02 -96.61 104.26
CA MET A 754 -47.80 -96.04 105.37
C MET A 754 -49.22 -96.64 105.51
N GLU A 755 -49.79 -97.18 104.43
CA GLU A 755 -50.95 -98.10 104.48
C GLU A 755 -50.54 -99.44 105.08
N ARG A 756 -49.40 -100.00 104.65
CA ARG A 756 -48.85 -101.29 105.12
C ARG A 756 -48.35 -101.28 106.58
N LEU A 757 -48.31 -100.11 107.22
CA LEU A 757 -48.07 -99.92 108.65
C LEU A 757 -49.36 -99.68 109.47
N LYS A 758 -50.54 -99.84 108.85
CA LYS A 758 -51.87 -99.61 109.47
C LYS A 758 -52.85 -100.78 109.37
N GLY A 759 -52.41 -101.93 108.83
CA GLY A 759 -53.17 -103.19 108.76
C GLY A 759 -52.26 -104.39 108.93
#